data_AF-A0A350CIQ2-F1
#
_entry.id   AF-A0A350CIQ2-F1
#
_cell.length_a   1.000
_cell.length_b   1.000
_cell.length_c   1.000
_cell.angle_alpha   90.00
_cell.angle_beta   90.00
_cell.angle_gamma   90.00
#
_symmetry.space_group_name_H-M   'P 1'
#
loop_
_entity.id
_entity.type
_entity.pdbx_description
1 polymer ?
#
loop_
_entity_poly.entity_id
_entity_poly.type
_entity_poly.pdbx_seq_one_letter_code
_entity_poly.pdbx_strand_id
1 'polypeptide(L)'
;MPQNAAASSGIYIGNRVLAHQGFSVNAASNTWTAAMFELDVAGSIEVSTQSISLSGADSMLLKGSLISQQGNVTVESKDSLEVRNVVSAGGNILLRATAGDLTLTATSRADAAGTITLDALGTVRLDGPIGFNNAPQALLVTAQTSILASQSTSSVRSAAEVSLTAPVVQFDGLLTTTGRTAATNDYEVRLTATDELRLTGQFTTAGSVLLDTPSDPLIYNFTGIQTGSGSRWKIVSAGNVSLGRITQNGAAATAQGVRLQAVAELLVQTTSGSVTVPTGSQLAVSDDSGRLRLVGTDVQVVGTLLGGASFNGTGQVIWTGRSASVELTGSSLTVGGLGPDTTGTLVTRGALLQATGKLVLNSTGTNSDIEVNALSSLGTMPTAAAALAVASPTPAIELTSATGVRVYGVIDAGGTGADLVTSAGGKVLIDGLLRATDQLSLSTTSTAADSLTLSQLFLKSNSQGQLLDSSDRLIDVNSFLINSDGKWVDANGDPLPDDAQPVRGGAPVRLSGGTLNAGGTVQLTSSGGMNLAGQIGELSVVANQLHSGTAVIQIRAAGQSTVSGRLQASQTADIRSTAGLKLTTAGAILATDLAHLLGGTLQLEGYVGSDDLVILSGVQSIGVTGTAQSGAELRVHSGVSAGWTNTQLLTSSPTATQLAGGTVTVRGSGVLDATDAIRIATGASFSLAADAVVSPNLSSIRTPV
;
A
#
# COMPACT_ATOMS: atom_id res chain seq x y z
N MET A 1 32.11 44.11 50.47
CA MET A 1 32.62 42.77 50.16
C MET A 1 33.76 42.45 51.14
N PRO A 2 33.76 41.31 51.84
CA PRO A 2 34.83 40.90 52.73
C PRO A 2 36.12 40.60 51.95
N GLN A 3 37.28 40.89 52.55
CA GLN A 3 38.59 40.44 52.08
C GLN A 3 38.62 38.90 52.13
N ASN A 4 38.90 38.25 50.98
CA ASN A 4 39.02 36.80 50.73
C ASN A 4 37.95 36.13 49.85
N ALA A 5 37.08 36.88 49.17
CA ALA A 5 36.43 36.35 47.96
C ALA A 5 37.41 36.48 46.78
N ALA A 6 37.84 35.37 46.17
CA ALA A 6 38.45 35.43 44.85
C ALA A 6 37.47 36.17 43.93
N ALA A 7 37.87 37.32 43.39
CA ALA A 7 37.02 38.06 42.46
C ALA A 7 36.77 37.15 41.24
N SER A 8 35.55 36.64 41.10
CA SER A 8 35.12 36.03 39.86
C SER A 8 35.21 37.12 38.80
N SER A 9 36.22 37.05 37.95
CA SER A 9 36.49 38.07 36.96
C SER A 9 35.42 37.97 35.87
N GLY A 10 34.55 38.98 35.75
CA GLY A 10 33.41 38.95 34.84
C GLY A 10 33.01 40.34 34.34
N ILE A 11 32.26 40.37 33.24
CA ILE A 11 31.70 41.59 32.66
C ILE A 11 30.19 41.57 32.89
N TYR A 12 29.65 42.63 33.48
CA TYR A 12 28.22 42.77 33.75
C TYR A 12 27.68 44.07 33.13
N ILE A 13 26.61 43.97 32.34
CA ILE A 13 25.88 45.11 31.79
C ILE A 13 24.46 45.10 32.36
N GLY A 14 24.20 46.03 33.29
CA GLY A 14 22.92 46.12 34.00
C GLY A 14 21.82 46.93 33.30
N ASN A 15 22.14 47.67 32.23
CA ASN A 15 21.20 48.60 31.59
C ASN A 15 21.50 48.71 30.08
N ARG A 16 21.08 49.79 29.43
CA ARG A 16 21.18 49.99 27.99
C ARG A 16 22.54 50.55 27.54
N VAL A 17 23.11 49.91 26.53
CA VAL A 17 24.20 50.41 25.70
C VAL A 17 23.64 50.71 24.31
N LEU A 18 23.78 51.95 23.87
CA LEU A 18 23.43 52.37 22.52
C LEU A 18 24.70 52.78 21.78
N ALA A 19 24.99 52.13 20.66
CA ALA A 19 26.13 52.46 19.81
C ALA A 19 25.67 52.72 18.36
N HIS A 20 26.22 53.77 17.73
CA HIS A 20 25.82 54.11 16.36
C HIS A 20 26.48 53.18 15.33
N GLN A 21 27.79 52.98 15.45
CA GLN A 21 28.58 52.21 14.48
C GLN A 21 28.64 50.73 14.86
N GLY A 22 29.40 50.34 15.88
CA GLY A 22 29.52 48.94 16.30
C GLY A 22 29.70 48.82 17.82
N PHE A 23 29.54 47.59 18.34
CA PHE A 23 29.85 47.28 19.73
C PHE A 23 30.62 45.96 19.80
N SER A 24 31.80 45.98 20.42
CA SER A 24 32.64 44.79 20.55
C SER A 24 33.13 44.64 21.98
N VAL A 25 33.03 43.43 22.52
CA VAL A 25 33.64 43.01 23.78
C VAL A 25 34.47 41.78 23.50
N ASN A 26 35.75 41.83 23.86
CA ASN A 26 36.61 40.66 23.97
C ASN A 26 37.01 40.53 25.43
N ALA A 27 36.46 39.52 26.11
CA ALA A 27 36.66 39.28 27.53
C ALA A 27 37.85 38.35 27.81
N ALA A 28 38.75 38.16 26.83
CA ALA A 28 39.98 37.39 26.95
C ALA A 28 41.22 38.23 26.60
N SER A 29 42.34 37.87 27.23
CA SER A 29 43.69 38.28 26.86
C SER A 29 44.59 37.04 26.76
N ASN A 30 45.88 37.23 26.47
CA ASN A 30 46.87 36.15 26.48
C ASN A 30 47.12 35.54 27.87
N THR A 31 46.68 36.18 28.95
CA THR A 31 46.96 35.75 30.34
C THR A 31 45.69 35.59 31.18
N TRP A 32 44.51 35.89 30.62
CA TRP A 32 43.26 35.94 31.38
C TRP A 32 42.04 35.69 30.48
N THR A 33 40.99 35.13 31.06
CA THR A 33 39.67 34.96 30.44
C THR A 33 38.63 35.29 31.51
N ALA A 34 37.63 36.11 31.16
CA ALA A 34 36.52 36.35 32.07
C ALA A 34 35.78 35.04 32.31
N ALA A 35 35.51 34.70 33.56
CA ALA A 35 34.69 33.56 33.91
C ALA A 35 33.24 33.73 33.38
N MET A 36 32.75 34.97 33.32
CA MET A 36 31.39 35.26 32.90
C MET A 36 31.24 36.59 32.18
N PHE A 37 30.42 36.61 31.13
CA PHE A 37 29.76 37.82 30.62
C PHE A 37 28.27 37.71 30.90
N GLU A 38 27.68 38.73 31.52
CA GLU A 38 26.27 38.76 31.85
C GLU A 38 25.62 40.06 31.36
N LEU A 39 24.58 39.92 30.52
CA LEU A 39 23.67 41.00 30.19
C LEU A 39 22.42 40.82 31.04
N ASP A 40 22.11 41.80 31.90
CA ASP A 40 20.99 41.74 32.82
C ASP A 40 19.63 41.71 32.10
N VAL A 41 18.56 41.29 32.79
CA VAL A 41 17.20 41.26 32.22
C VAL A 41 16.72 42.64 31.79
N ALA A 42 17.15 43.70 32.50
CA ALA A 42 16.91 45.09 32.10
C ALA A 42 17.93 45.62 31.07
N GLY A 43 18.98 44.84 30.79
CA GLY A 43 20.05 45.19 29.88
C GLY A 43 19.64 45.14 28.41
N SER A 44 20.21 46.04 27.61
CA SER A 44 20.13 45.94 26.15
C SER A 44 21.38 46.50 25.49
N ILE A 45 21.81 45.87 24.41
CA ILE A 45 22.88 46.38 23.55
C ILE A 45 22.26 46.58 22.18
N GLU A 46 22.20 47.83 21.74
CA GLU A 46 21.60 48.21 20.46
C GLU A 46 22.62 48.92 19.58
N VAL A 47 22.76 48.45 18.34
CA VAL A 47 23.63 49.00 17.31
C VAL A 47 22.83 49.33 16.05
N SER A 48 22.99 50.55 15.54
CA SER A 48 22.20 51.00 14.38
C SER A 48 22.73 50.51 13.03
N THR A 49 24.04 50.65 12.73
CA THR A 49 24.55 50.48 11.35
C THR A 49 25.50 49.29 11.15
N GLN A 50 26.25 48.86 12.17
CA GLN A 50 27.17 47.71 12.07
C GLN A 50 26.84 46.64 13.11
N SER A 51 27.83 45.83 13.46
CA SER A 51 27.64 44.57 14.19
C SER A 51 27.84 44.69 15.71
N ILE A 52 27.25 43.74 16.42
CA ILE A 52 27.59 43.41 17.81
C ILE A 52 28.52 42.19 17.79
N SER A 53 29.64 42.24 18.50
CA SER A 53 30.56 41.10 18.67
C SER A 53 30.91 40.91 20.14
N LEU A 54 30.50 39.80 20.74
CA LEU A 54 30.82 39.45 22.12
C LEU A 54 31.64 38.15 22.10
N SER A 55 32.85 38.17 22.64
CA SER A 55 33.71 36.98 22.70
C SER A 55 34.58 36.93 23.95
N GLY A 56 35.23 35.79 24.19
CA GLY A 56 36.33 35.67 25.14
C GLY A 56 35.93 35.48 26.61
N ALA A 57 34.67 35.21 26.93
CA ALA A 57 34.26 34.78 28.27
C ALA A 57 34.09 33.25 28.31
N ASP A 58 34.37 32.63 29.46
CA ASP A 58 34.11 31.21 29.68
C ASP A 58 32.61 30.93 29.50
N SER A 59 31.75 31.57 30.31
CA SER A 59 30.31 31.48 30.16
C SER A 59 29.68 32.82 29.77
N MET A 60 28.62 32.79 28.96
CA MET A 60 27.85 33.97 28.57
C MET A 60 26.37 33.80 28.87
N LEU A 61 25.80 34.71 29.66
CA LEU A 61 24.40 34.72 30.04
C LEU A 61 23.72 36.00 29.53
N LEU A 62 22.87 35.85 28.51
CA LEU A 62 22.17 36.95 27.86
C LEU A 62 20.70 37.00 28.32
N LYS A 63 20.44 37.66 29.47
CA LYS A 63 19.07 37.90 29.97
C LYS A 63 18.40 39.09 29.30
N GLY A 64 19.20 40.03 28.80
CA GLY A 64 18.75 41.22 28.08
C GLY A 64 18.77 41.06 26.56
N SER A 65 18.51 42.14 25.84
CA SER A 65 18.39 42.11 24.37
C SER A 65 19.69 42.50 23.64
N LEU A 66 20.04 41.77 22.59
CA LEU A 66 21.05 42.16 21.60
C LEU A 66 20.35 42.52 20.29
N ILE A 67 20.53 43.75 19.81
CA ILE A 67 19.83 44.26 18.63
C ILE A 67 20.83 44.97 17.71
N SER A 68 21.15 44.36 16.57
CA SER A 68 21.82 45.06 15.47
C SER A 68 20.80 45.31 14.36
N GLN A 69 20.50 46.57 14.05
CA GLN A 69 19.43 46.90 13.10
C GLN A 69 19.80 46.58 11.65
N GLN A 70 21.07 46.75 11.25
CA GLN A 70 21.56 46.52 9.88
C GLN A 70 22.72 45.51 9.79
N GLY A 71 23.45 45.30 10.89
CA GLY A 71 24.64 44.46 10.92
C GLY A 71 24.38 43.06 11.44
N ASN A 72 25.47 42.40 11.83
CA ASN A 72 25.45 41.04 12.37
C ASN A 72 25.46 41.05 13.91
N VAL A 73 25.05 39.94 14.50
CA VAL A 73 25.33 39.66 15.92
C VAL A 73 26.19 38.40 16.01
N THR A 74 27.36 38.51 16.63
CA THR A 74 28.26 37.40 16.89
C THR A 74 28.47 37.27 18.40
N VAL A 75 28.21 36.09 18.95
CA VAL A 75 28.43 35.77 20.37
C VAL A 75 29.18 34.45 20.45
N GLU A 76 30.37 34.48 21.02
CA GLU A 76 31.22 33.29 21.19
C GLU A 76 31.61 33.13 22.67
N SER A 77 31.05 32.12 23.31
CA SER A 77 31.49 31.68 24.64
C SER A 77 32.49 30.53 24.52
N LYS A 78 33.39 30.41 25.49
CA LYS A 78 34.34 29.31 25.50
C LYS A 78 33.68 28.01 25.97
N ASP A 79 32.84 28.09 27.00
CA ASP A 79 32.14 26.98 27.66
C ASP A 79 30.64 27.04 27.36
N SER A 80 29.83 27.77 28.14
CA SER A 80 28.36 27.80 27.98
C SER A 80 27.84 29.14 27.43
N LEU A 81 26.80 29.10 26.59
CA LEU A 81 26.06 30.27 26.10
C LEU A 81 24.57 30.08 26.34
N GLU A 82 23.97 30.91 27.19
CA GLU A 82 22.54 30.90 27.46
C GLU A 82 21.89 32.22 27.03
N VAL A 83 20.87 32.13 26.19
CA VAL A 83 20.06 33.26 25.72
C VAL A 83 18.67 33.13 26.32
N ARG A 84 18.22 34.17 27.05
CA ARG A 84 16.88 34.20 27.66
C ARG A 84 15.94 35.25 27.08
N ASN A 85 16.40 36.03 26.12
CA ASN A 85 15.63 37.15 25.57
C ASN A 85 15.97 37.33 24.07
N VAL A 86 15.81 38.53 23.53
CA VAL A 86 15.94 38.79 22.09
C VAL A 86 17.40 38.88 21.64
N VAL A 87 17.72 38.16 20.57
CA VAL A 87 18.88 38.40 19.70
C VAL A 87 18.34 38.69 18.30
N SER A 88 18.54 39.91 17.83
CA SER A 88 18.03 40.38 16.53
C SER A 88 19.15 40.97 15.69
N ALA A 89 19.22 40.59 14.42
CA ALA A 89 20.18 41.13 13.45
C ALA A 89 19.50 41.52 12.13
N GLY A 90 19.94 42.63 11.53
CA GLY A 90 19.59 42.95 10.14
C GLY A 90 20.28 42.04 9.13
N GLY A 91 21.50 41.58 9.46
CA GLY A 91 22.28 40.60 8.70
C GLY A 91 22.18 39.19 9.27
N ASN A 92 23.31 38.66 9.74
CA ASN A 92 23.46 37.30 10.25
C ASN A 92 23.55 37.25 11.79
N ILE A 93 23.15 36.12 12.38
CA ILE A 93 23.42 35.78 13.78
C ILE A 93 24.38 34.59 13.82
N LEU A 94 25.46 34.69 14.59
CA LEU A 94 26.31 33.56 14.99
C LEU A 94 26.31 33.46 16.52
N LEU A 95 25.79 32.36 17.05
CA LEU A 95 25.88 32.00 18.47
C LEU A 95 26.70 30.74 18.59
N ARG A 96 27.82 30.80 19.31
CA ARG A 96 28.78 29.71 19.42
C ARG A 96 29.21 29.44 20.86
N ALA A 97 29.29 28.16 21.21
CA ALA A 97 29.85 27.64 22.45
C ALA A 97 31.00 26.66 22.13
N THR A 98 32.25 27.05 22.35
CA THR A 98 33.42 26.29 21.83
C THR A 98 33.84 25.09 22.67
N ALA A 99 33.17 24.80 23.79
CA ALA A 99 33.48 23.64 24.64
C ALA A 99 32.25 23.08 25.38
N GLY A 100 31.17 23.86 25.54
CA GLY A 100 29.98 23.45 26.28
C GLY A 100 28.68 23.72 25.50
N ASP A 101 27.60 23.96 26.25
CA ASP A 101 26.24 23.99 25.73
C ASP A 101 25.80 25.38 25.22
N LEU A 102 24.93 25.38 24.22
CA LEU A 102 24.20 26.54 23.72
C LEU A 102 22.71 26.37 23.99
N THR A 103 22.13 27.23 24.81
CA THR A 103 20.71 27.18 25.17
C THR A 103 19.98 28.44 24.74
N LEU A 104 19.01 28.29 23.83
CA LEU A 104 17.94 29.25 23.59
C LEU A 104 16.76 28.85 24.48
N THR A 105 16.50 29.59 25.56
CA THR A 105 15.40 29.24 26.48
C THR A 105 14.04 29.54 25.88
N ALA A 106 12.97 29.06 26.53
CA ALA A 106 11.59 29.32 26.15
C ALA A 106 11.20 30.82 26.07
N THR A 107 11.94 31.70 26.75
CA THR A 107 11.72 33.16 26.72
C THR A 107 12.60 33.88 25.70
N SER A 108 13.54 33.16 25.07
CA SER A 108 14.43 33.72 24.06
C SER A 108 13.74 33.91 22.71
N ARG A 109 14.31 34.77 21.87
CA ARG A 109 13.90 34.90 20.47
C ARG A 109 15.12 35.23 19.61
N ALA A 110 15.31 34.52 18.50
CA ALA A 110 16.35 34.81 17.53
C ALA A 110 15.72 35.21 16.17
N ASP A 111 16.00 36.42 15.69
CA ASP A 111 15.46 36.94 14.42
C ASP A 111 16.60 37.51 13.55
N ALA A 112 16.72 37.04 12.31
CA ALA A 112 17.71 37.54 11.35
C ALA A 112 17.16 37.46 9.92
N ALA A 113 17.51 38.42 9.06
CA ALA A 113 17.15 38.34 7.63
C ALA A 113 18.06 37.37 6.88
N GLY A 114 19.34 37.30 7.25
CA GLY A 114 20.35 36.44 6.64
C GLY A 114 20.35 35.04 7.24
N THR A 115 21.53 34.56 7.61
CA THR A 115 21.73 33.24 8.23
C THR A 115 21.74 33.34 9.75
N ILE A 116 21.09 32.38 10.42
CA ILE A 116 21.29 32.12 11.85
C ILE A 116 22.13 30.85 11.95
N THR A 117 23.30 30.95 12.58
CA THR A 117 24.20 29.84 12.86
C THR A 117 24.31 29.61 14.36
N LEU A 118 24.00 28.39 14.79
CA LEU A 118 24.08 27.90 16.16
C LEU A 118 25.09 26.75 16.20
N ASP A 119 26.18 26.91 16.95
CA ASP A 119 27.32 25.98 16.92
C ASP A 119 27.81 25.67 18.34
N ALA A 120 27.78 24.41 18.75
CA ALA A 120 28.21 24.00 20.08
C ALA A 120 29.01 22.69 20.06
N LEU A 121 30.05 22.59 20.90
CA LEU A 121 30.66 21.27 21.19
C LEU A 121 29.79 20.45 22.15
N GLY A 122 28.97 21.10 22.96
CA GLY A 122 27.95 20.45 23.77
C GLY A 122 26.62 20.31 23.04
N THR A 123 25.55 20.46 23.81
CA THR A 123 24.17 20.39 23.36
C THR A 123 23.71 21.76 22.85
N VAL A 124 22.94 21.77 21.76
CA VAL A 124 22.14 22.92 21.35
C VAL A 124 20.68 22.70 21.73
N ARG A 125 20.14 23.56 22.59
CA ARG A 125 18.73 23.53 22.99
C ARG A 125 17.95 24.66 22.32
N LEU A 126 16.91 24.32 21.58
CA LEU A 126 16.11 25.21 20.74
C LEU A 126 14.71 25.42 21.35
N ASP A 127 14.62 25.96 22.56
CA ASP A 127 13.33 26.08 23.26
C ASP A 127 12.59 27.39 22.98
N GLY A 128 13.21 28.39 22.34
CA GLY A 128 12.55 29.66 21.98
C GLY A 128 12.17 29.76 20.50
N PRO A 129 11.34 30.75 20.09
CA PRO A 129 11.08 31.03 18.69
C PRO A 129 12.32 31.50 17.91
N ILE A 130 12.52 30.92 16.74
CA ILE A 130 13.52 31.33 15.75
C ILE A 130 12.80 31.77 14.48
N GLY A 131 13.15 32.97 13.99
CA GLY A 131 12.60 33.52 12.75
C GLY A 131 11.13 33.94 12.84
N PHE A 132 10.68 34.34 14.04
CA PHE A 132 9.27 34.67 14.26
C PHE A 132 8.85 35.95 13.54
N ASN A 133 9.65 37.02 13.67
CA ASN A 133 9.38 38.30 13.01
C ASN A 133 10.08 38.39 11.65
N ASN A 134 11.24 37.76 11.53
CA ASN A 134 12.02 37.76 10.31
C ASN A 134 12.62 36.37 10.11
N ALA A 135 12.04 35.61 9.18
CA ALA A 135 12.50 34.26 8.90
C ALA A 135 13.87 34.32 8.19
N PRO A 136 14.92 33.69 8.73
CA PRO A 136 16.24 33.70 8.12
C PRO A 136 16.23 33.00 6.76
N GLN A 137 17.11 33.40 5.85
CA GLN A 137 17.36 32.65 4.61
C GLN A 137 17.85 31.22 4.92
N ALA A 138 18.64 31.05 5.98
CA ALA A 138 19.11 29.75 6.43
C ALA A 138 19.22 29.68 7.96
N LEU A 139 18.81 28.56 8.53
CA LEU A 139 19.13 28.17 9.91
C LEU A 139 20.09 26.98 9.87
N LEU A 140 21.29 27.17 10.39
CA LEU A 140 22.32 26.15 10.46
C LEU A 140 22.62 25.83 11.92
N VAL A 141 22.37 24.59 12.35
CA VAL A 141 22.60 24.14 13.72
C VAL A 141 23.53 22.95 13.72
N THR A 142 24.66 23.08 14.40
CA THR A 142 25.64 22.01 14.60
C THR A 142 25.91 21.81 16.08
N ALA A 143 25.85 20.57 16.53
CA ALA A 143 26.20 20.18 17.89
C ALA A 143 27.08 18.92 17.86
N GLN A 144 28.11 18.83 18.70
CA GLN A 144 28.88 17.57 18.79
C GLN A 144 28.24 16.52 19.72
N THR A 145 27.20 16.88 20.49
CA THR A 145 26.44 15.92 21.29
C THR A 145 24.99 15.79 20.84
N SER A 146 24.17 16.83 21.05
CA SER A 146 22.74 16.76 20.78
C SER A 146 22.12 18.08 20.36
N ILE A 147 21.05 18.00 19.55
CA ILE A 147 20.12 19.09 19.26
C ILE A 147 18.77 18.70 19.85
N LEU A 148 18.24 19.54 20.74
CA LEU A 148 16.98 19.29 21.44
C LEU A 148 16.00 20.44 21.18
N ALA A 149 14.84 20.14 20.61
CA ALA A 149 13.75 21.08 20.38
C ALA A 149 12.46 20.61 21.04
N SER A 150 12.04 21.29 22.11
CA SER A 150 10.86 20.94 22.90
C SER A 150 9.55 21.15 22.16
N GLN A 151 8.59 20.24 22.35
CA GLN A 151 7.23 20.33 21.81
C GLN A 151 6.47 21.59 22.25
N SER A 152 6.63 22.00 23.51
CA SER A 152 5.82 23.07 24.10
C SER A 152 6.32 24.47 23.79
N THR A 153 7.57 24.62 23.36
CA THR A 153 8.22 25.93 23.29
C THR A 153 8.99 26.17 21.99
N SER A 154 9.48 25.12 21.32
CA SER A 154 10.26 25.28 20.10
C SER A 154 9.38 25.63 18.89
N SER A 155 9.71 26.76 18.24
CA SER A 155 9.10 27.17 16.97
C SER A 155 10.17 27.71 16.05
N VAL A 156 10.47 26.95 15.00
CA VAL A 156 11.49 27.28 14.00
C VAL A 156 10.82 27.70 12.71
N ARG A 157 11.14 28.89 12.22
CA ARG A 157 10.75 29.38 10.89
C ARG A 157 11.99 29.71 10.09
N SER A 158 12.01 29.34 8.82
CA SER A 158 13.04 29.72 7.85
C SER A 158 12.42 30.08 6.50
N ALA A 159 13.00 31.06 5.83
CA ALA A 159 12.59 31.49 4.50
C ALA A 159 13.09 30.53 3.41
N ALA A 160 14.12 29.73 3.67
CA ALA A 160 14.57 28.68 2.77
C ALA A 160 15.14 27.47 3.52
N GLU A 161 16.38 27.54 4.00
CA GLU A 161 17.13 26.37 4.46
C GLU A 161 17.02 26.16 5.98
N VAL A 162 16.95 24.89 6.40
CA VAL A 162 17.18 24.44 7.77
C VAL A 162 18.06 23.19 7.74
N SER A 163 19.24 23.26 8.35
CA SER A 163 20.15 22.13 8.51
C SER A 163 20.45 21.89 9.98
N LEU A 164 20.12 20.70 10.49
CA LEU A 164 20.42 20.25 11.85
C LEU A 164 21.37 19.05 11.78
N THR A 165 22.54 19.15 12.40
CA THR A 165 23.55 18.07 12.38
C THR A 165 24.14 17.85 13.78
N ALA A 166 23.95 16.65 14.32
CA ALA A 166 24.50 16.23 15.61
C ALA A 166 24.46 14.70 15.74
N PRO A 167 25.14 14.06 16.71
CA PRO A 167 24.90 12.65 16.99
C PRO A 167 23.44 12.36 17.36
N VAL A 168 22.86 13.18 18.22
CA VAL A 168 21.44 13.06 18.62
C VAL A 168 20.65 14.27 18.13
N VAL A 169 19.57 14.05 17.40
CA VAL A 169 18.62 15.09 17.00
C VAL A 169 17.23 14.70 17.49
N GLN A 170 16.72 15.43 18.47
CA GLN A 170 15.36 15.28 18.99
C GLN A 170 14.57 16.54 18.66
N PHE A 171 13.64 16.42 17.71
CA PHE A 171 12.79 17.52 17.28
C PHE A 171 11.32 17.22 17.54
N ASP A 172 10.83 17.76 18.66
CA ASP A 172 9.46 17.57 19.12
C ASP A 172 8.58 18.82 18.86
N GLY A 173 9.18 19.94 18.41
CA GLY A 173 8.52 21.24 18.19
C GLY A 173 7.91 21.49 16.80
N LEU A 174 7.77 22.78 16.46
CA LEU A 174 7.23 23.23 15.17
C LEU A 174 8.35 23.66 14.21
N LEU A 175 8.30 23.18 12.97
CA LEU A 175 9.15 23.64 11.88
C LEU A 175 8.31 24.17 10.71
N THR A 176 8.60 25.37 10.23
CA THR A 176 7.99 25.94 9.03
C THR A 176 9.05 26.47 8.07
N THR A 177 9.00 26.04 6.81
CA THR A 177 9.85 26.59 5.74
C THR A 177 9.02 27.01 4.53
N THR A 178 9.36 28.15 3.91
CA THR A 178 8.63 28.69 2.75
C THR A 178 9.42 28.63 1.45
N GLY A 179 10.74 28.45 1.52
CA GLY A 179 11.59 28.33 0.34
C GLY A 179 11.55 26.94 -0.28
N ARG A 180 11.85 26.90 -1.57
CA ARG A 180 11.96 25.68 -2.36
C ARG A 180 12.88 25.91 -3.55
N THR A 181 13.55 24.85 -3.95
CA THR A 181 14.26 24.73 -5.21
C THR A 181 13.64 23.60 -6.02
N ALA A 182 13.74 23.69 -7.34
CA ALA A 182 13.24 22.66 -8.25
C ALA A 182 14.23 21.48 -8.41
N ALA A 183 15.41 21.55 -7.80
CA ALA A 183 16.49 20.59 -8.04
C ALA A 183 16.21 19.25 -7.36
N THR A 184 16.47 18.14 -8.07
CA THR A 184 16.11 16.80 -7.60
C THR A 184 17.08 16.19 -6.59
N ASN A 185 18.13 16.89 -6.20
CA ASN A 185 19.05 16.48 -5.14
C ASN A 185 19.23 17.57 -4.07
N ASP A 186 18.44 18.63 -4.17
CA ASP A 186 18.43 19.72 -3.21
C ASP A 186 17.32 19.47 -2.17
N TYR A 187 17.63 19.83 -0.94
CA TYR A 187 16.81 19.62 0.24
C TYR A 187 16.90 20.85 1.14
N GLU A 188 15.82 21.62 1.17
CA GLU A 188 15.72 22.80 2.02
C GLU A 188 15.68 22.46 3.50
N VAL A 189 15.22 21.27 3.87
CA VAL A 189 15.28 20.79 5.26
C VAL A 189 16.13 19.54 5.31
N ARG A 190 17.22 19.59 6.09
CA ARG A 190 18.10 18.45 6.32
C ARG A 190 18.28 18.21 7.82
N LEU A 191 17.94 17.00 8.26
CA LEU A 191 18.26 16.52 9.60
C LEU A 191 19.19 15.32 9.46
N THR A 192 20.40 15.45 9.99
CA THR A 192 21.41 14.38 9.98
C THR A 192 21.79 14.03 11.42
N ALA A 193 21.49 12.80 11.81
CA ALA A 193 21.85 12.24 13.10
C ALA A 193 22.82 11.07 12.92
N THR A 194 23.86 10.94 13.74
CA THR A 194 24.78 9.77 13.67
C THR A 194 24.47 8.68 14.69
N ASP A 195 23.59 8.95 15.67
CA ASP A 195 23.22 8.03 16.74
C ASP A 195 21.69 7.93 16.93
N GLU A 196 20.99 9.03 17.26
CA GLU A 196 19.53 9.03 17.43
C GLU A 196 18.88 10.16 16.63
N LEU A 197 17.89 9.81 15.80
CA LEU A 197 16.94 10.76 15.22
C LEU A 197 15.56 10.50 15.83
N ARG A 198 15.00 11.45 16.58
CA ARG A 198 13.62 11.40 17.09
C ARG A 198 12.80 12.57 16.59
N LEU A 199 11.63 12.26 16.03
CA LEU A 199 10.66 13.25 15.55
C LEU A 199 9.27 12.97 16.12
N THR A 200 8.76 13.91 16.89
CA THR A 200 7.38 13.86 17.43
C THR A 200 6.58 15.15 17.23
N GLY A 201 7.18 16.13 16.54
CA GLY A 201 6.59 17.45 16.29
C GLY A 201 5.79 17.59 15.00
N GLN A 202 5.71 18.82 14.49
CA GLN A 202 5.00 19.16 13.26
C GLN A 202 5.88 19.95 12.28
N PHE A 203 5.96 19.46 11.05
CA PHE A 203 6.69 20.12 9.95
C PHE A 203 5.69 20.61 8.90
N THR A 204 5.84 21.86 8.48
CA THR A 204 5.16 22.43 7.31
C THR A 204 6.21 23.00 6.37
N THR A 205 6.46 22.35 5.24
CA THR A 205 7.55 22.72 4.35
C THR A 205 7.05 23.03 2.94
N ALA A 206 7.61 24.06 2.32
CA ALA A 206 7.47 24.26 0.88
C ALA A 206 8.45 23.34 0.14
N GLY A 207 9.74 23.37 0.52
CA GLY A 207 10.81 22.61 -0.08
C GLY A 207 10.94 21.14 0.35
N SER A 208 11.91 20.45 -0.22
CA SER A 208 12.23 19.04 -0.01
C SER A 208 12.86 18.78 1.36
N VAL A 209 12.56 17.61 1.94
CA VAL A 209 13.03 17.20 3.27
C VAL A 209 13.88 15.94 3.18
N LEU A 210 15.07 15.97 3.78
CA LEU A 210 15.97 14.83 3.95
C LEU A 210 16.14 14.52 5.44
N LEU A 211 15.77 13.29 5.82
CA LEU A 211 16.11 12.69 7.09
C LEU A 211 17.16 11.60 6.83
N ASP A 212 18.32 11.72 7.45
CA ASP A 212 19.47 10.85 7.21
C ASP A 212 20.07 10.40 8.54
N THR A 213 20.05 9.09 8.80
CA THR A 213 20.60 8.50 10.03
C THR A 213 21.16 7.09 9.78
N PRO A 214 22.27 6.66 10.40
CA PRO A 214 22.73 5.28 10.29
C PRO A 214 21.95 4.31 11.21
N SER A 215 21.12 4.82 12.12
CA SER A 215 20.38 4.04 13.14
C SER A 215 18.88 4.01 12.88
N ASP A 216 18.13 3.28 13.72
CA ASP A 216 16.67 3.21 13.68
C ASP A 216 16.03 4.55 14.11
N PRO A 217 15.46 5.37 13.20
CA PRO A 217 14.83 6.62 13.61
C PRO A 217 13.53 6.38 14.38
N LEU A 218 13.30 7.21 15.40
CA LEU A 218 12.11 7.22 16.23
C LEU A 218 11.12 8.29 15.74
N ILE A 219 10.28 7.94 14.77
CA ILE A 219 9.29 8.86 14.17
C ILE A 219 7.88 8.42 14.61
N TYR A 220 7.23 9.17 15.51
CA TYR A 220 5.90 8.82 16.03
C TYR A 220 5.17 10.06 16.56
N ASN A 221 3.84 10.06 16.55
CA ASN A 221 3.02 11.26 16.82
C ASN A 221 3.41 12.47 15.96
N PHE A 222 4.02 12.21 14.80
CA PHE A 222 4.59 13.23 13.93
C PHE A 222 3.60 13.61 12.83
N THR A 223 3.54 14.91 12.49
CA THR A 223 2.81 15.40 11.31
C THR A 223 3.74 16.17 10.39
N GLY A 224 3.90 15.71 9.15
CA GLY A 224 4.64 16.43 8.10
C GLY A 224 3.72 16.75 6.92
N ILE A 225 3.61 18.03 6.54
CA ILE A 225 2.83 18.48 5.39
C ILE A 225 3.74 19.28 4.45
N GLN A 226 3.85 18.82 3.21
CA GLN A 226 4.58 19.52 2.15
C GLN A 226 3.62 20.17 1.15
N THR A 227 3.97 21.37 0.67
CA THR A 227 3.10 22.18 -0.21
C THR A 227 3.75 22.62 -1.52
N GLY A 228 5.08 22.63 -1.64
CA GLY A 228 5.76 23.07 -2.85
C GLY A 228 5.65 22.04 -3.98
N SER A 229 5.28 22.50 -5.18
CA SER A 229 5.25 21.62 -6.36
C SER A 229 6.64 21.05 -6.65
N GLY A 230 6.71 19.77 -7.00
CA GLY A 230 7.97 19.05 -7.26
C GLY A 230 8.79 18.69 -6.02
N SER A 231 8.37 19.12 -4.82
CA SER A 231 9.09 18.83 -3.58
C SER A 231 8.84 17.41 -3.10
N ARG A 232 9.81 16.86 -2.37
CA ARG A 232 9.82 15.46 -1.91
C ARG A 232 10.20 15.30 -0.46
N TRP A 233 9.89 14.14 0.09
CA TRP A 233 10.43 13.63 1.34
C TRP A 233 11.33 12.45 1.06
N LYS A 234 12.51 12.44 1.67
CA LYS A 234 13.42 11.30 1.67
C LYS A 234 13.82 10.96 3.10
N ILE A 235 13.58 9.71 3.50
CA ILE A 235 13.99 9.15 4.78
C ILE A 235 14.95 8.01 4.47
N VAL A 236 16.20 8.13 4.90
CA VAL A 236 17.24 7.13 4.70
C VAL A 236 17.73 6.63 6.05
N SER A 237 17.78 5.31 6.20
CA SER A 237 18.41 4.67 7.34
C SER A 237 19.20 3.42 6.97
N ALA A 238 20.29 3.12 7.70
CA ALA A 238 20.89 1.78 7.61
C ALA A 238 20.16 0.75 8.49
N GLY A 239 19.46 1.23 9.52
CA GLY A 239 18.63 0.46 10.44
C GLY A 239 17.16 0.32 9.98
N ASN A 240 16.29 -0.06 10.92
CA ASN A 240 14.85 -0.19 10.70
C ASN A 240 14.17 1.17 10.74
N VAL A 241 13.23 1.43 9.83
CA VAL A 241 12.39 2.62 9.86
C VAL A 241 10.95 2.24 10.20
N SER A 242 10.47 2.68 11.36
CA SER A 242 9.06 2.59 11.71
C SER A 242 8.43 3.98 11.70
N LEU A 243 7.44 4.19 10.83
CA LEU A 243 6.69 5.44 10.74
C LEU A 243 5.47 5.39 11.67
N GLY A 244 5.73 5.52 12.95
CA GLY A 244 4.80 5.33 14.06
C GLY A 244 5.24 4.18 14.95
N ARG A 245 4.52 3.94 16.04
CA ARG A 245 4.78 2.79 16.93
C ARG A 245 3.55 2.38 17.73
N ILE A 246 3.61 1.19 18.33
CA ILE A 246 2.66 0.73 19.33
C ILE A 246 3.35 0.76 20.70
N THR A 247 2.76 1.47 21.66
CA THR A 247 3.27 1.57 23.04
C THR A 247 2.33 0.86 24.00
N GLN A 248 2.88 0.02 24.88
CA GLN A 248 2.11 -0.56 25.99
C GLN A 248 2.08 0.42 27.18
N ASN A 249 0.88 0.87 27.55
CA ASN A 249 0.62 1.66 28.75
C ASN A 249 -0.07 0.77 29.78
N GLY A 250 0.72 0.05 30.58
CA GLY A 250 0.21 -1.00 31.45
C GLY A 250 -0.29 -2.20 30.64
N ALA A 251 -1.54 -2.62 30.86
CA ALA A 251 -2.15 -3.74 30.10
C ALA A 251 -2.69 -3.33 28.72
N ALA A 252 -2.81 -2.03 28.42
CA ALA A 252 -3.42 -1.53 27.19
C ALA A 252 -2.36 -1.04 26.19
N ALA A 253 -2.41 -1.55 24.96
CA ALA A 253 -1.60 -1.04 23.85
C ALA A 253 -2.25 0.20 23.22
N THR A 254 -1.43 1.15 22.79
CA THR A 254 -1.85 2.41 22.14
C THR A 254 -1.03 2.63 20.88
N ALA A 255 -1.68 3.07 19.80
CA ALA A 255 -1.01 3.40 18.54
C ALA A 255 -0.60 4.87 18.53
N GLN A 256 0.66 5.13 18.21
CA GLN A 256 1.24 6.46 18.04
C GLN A 256 1.65 6.60 16.56
N GLY A 257 0.69 7.02 15.74
CA GLY A 257 0.82 7.08 14.30
C GLY A 257 1.62 8.28 13.79
N VAL A 258 1.90 8.27 12.49
CA VAL A 258 2.50 9.38 11.74
C VAL A 258 1.53 9.81 10.63
N ARG A 259 1.38 11.11 10.40
CA ARG A 259 0.72 11.63 9.21
C ARG A 259 1.74 12.37 8.35
N LEU A 260 2.06 11.82 7.18
CA LEU A 260 3.08 12.38 6.30
C LEU A 260 2.51 12.58 4.89
N GLN A 261 2.60 13.81 4.40
CA GLN A 261 2.21 14.18 3.04
C GLN A 261 3.39 14.82 2.33
N ALA A 262 3.84 14.18 1.25
CA ALA A 262 4.74 14.78 0.27
C ALA A 262 3.95 15.25 -0.96
N VAL A 263 4.59 16.05 -1.82
CA VAL A 263 3.97 16.45 -3.09
C VAL A 263 4.32 15.45 -4.19
N ALA A 264 5.58 15.43 -4.64
CA ALA A 264 6.01 14.64 -5.79
C ALA A 264 6.53 13.24 -5.42
N GLU A 265 7.29 13.11 -4.34
CA GLU A 265 7.80 11.80 -3.90
C GLU A 265 7.88 11.72 -2.38
N LEU A 266 7.44 10.59 -1.82
CA LEU A 266 7.77 10.17 -0.47
C LEU A 266 8.57 8.87 -0.58
N LEU A 267 9.87 8.96 -0.35
CA LEU A 267 10.78 7.82 -0.37
C LEU A 267 11.24 7.48 1.05
N VAL A 268 10.92 6.28 1.50
CA VAL A 268 11.52 5.67 2.68
C VAL A 268 12.38 4.52 2.26
N GLN A 269 13.66 4.59 2.59
CA GLN A 269 14.65 3.65 2.11
C GLN A 269 15.55 3.18 3.24
N THR A 270 15.67 1.88 3.40
CA THR A 270 16.68 1.25 4.25
C THR A 270 17.69 0.48 3.42
N THR A 271 18.93 0.37 3.88
CA THR A 271 19.97 -0.46 3.22
C THR A 271 19.96 -1.90 3.69
N SER A 272 19.60 -2.12 4.96
CA SER A 272 19.62 -3.45 5.60
C SER A 272 18.46 -3.70 6.56
N GLY A 273 17.78 -2.65 7.04
CA GLY A 273 16.66 -2.79 7.97
C GLY A 273 15.30 -2.98 7.30
N SER A 274 14.28 -3.13 8.13
CA SER A 274 12.87 -3.19 7.72
C SER A 274 12.22 -1.81 7.62
N VAL A 275 11.13 -1.70 6.86
CA VAL A 275 10.24 -0.52 6.83
C VAL A 275 8.86 -0.93 7.33
N THR A 276 8.40 -0.30 8.39
CA THR A 276 7.08 -0.58 8.99
C THR A 276 6.22 0.66 9.02
N VAL A 277 4.98 0.53 8.55
CA VAL A 277 3.93 1.55 8.67
C VAL A 277 2.82 0.97 9.54
N PRO A 278 2.88 1.15 10.87
CA PRO A 278 1.93 0.55 11.81
C PRO A 278 0.53 1.18 11.71
N THR A 279 -0.40 0.59 12.45
CA THR A 279 -1.76 1.11 12.58
C THR A 279 -1.77 2.56 13.11
N GLY A 280 -2.73 3.36 12.63
CA GLY A 280 -2.83 4.79 12.96
C GLY A 280 -1.93 5.70 12.12
N SER A 281 -1.02 5.16 11.31
CA SER A 281 -0.19 5.95 10.41
C SER A 281 -0.82 6.11 9.02
N GLN A 282 -0.64 7.29 8.43
CA GLN A 282 -1.17 7.70 7.14
C GLN A 282 -0.10 8.40 6.32
N LEU A 283 0.23 7.86 5.16
CA LEU A 283 1.24 8.40 4.25
C LEU A 283 0.60 8.72 2.91
N ALA A 284 0.93 9.87 2.33
CA ALA A 284 0.35 10.32 1.07
C ALA A 284 1.34 11.09 0.17
N VAL A 285 1.12 10.99 -1.14
CA VAL A 285 1.69 11.87 -2.18
C VAL A 285 0.56 12.50 -2.98
N SER A 286 0.64 13.80 -3.28
CA SER A 286 -0.52 14.55 -3.81
C SER A 286 -0.43 14.96 -5.28
N ASP A 287 0.77 14.94 -5.87
CA ASP A 287 0.98 15.35 -7.26
C ASP A 287 0.43 14.33 -8.26
N ASP A 288 0.26 14.74 -9.53
CA ASP A 288 -0.31 13.88 -10.57
C ASP A 288 0.48 12.58 -10.69
N SER A 289 1.75 12.66 -11.09
CA SER A 289 2.64 11.49 -11.13
C SER A 289 3.37 11.24 -9.81
N GLY A 290 2.73 11.55 -8.68
CA GLY A 290 3.34 11.41 -7.35
C GLY A 290 3.69 9.96 -7.02
N ARG A 291 4.82 9.72 -6.34
CA ARG A 291 5.30 8.37 -6.00
C ARG A 291 5.52 8.19 -4.50
N LEU A 292 4.79 7.28 -3.88
CA LEU A 292 5.04 6.82 -2.52
C LEU A 292 5.80 5.50 -2.57
N ARG A 293 7.03 5.48 -2.07
CA ARG A 293 7.95 4.35 -2.21
C ARG A 293 8.50 3.90 -0.87
N LEU A 294 8.27 2.65 -0.52
CA LEU A 294 8.85 2.00 0.66
C LEU A 294 9.82 0.91 0.20
N VAL A 295 11.08 1.03 0.59
CA VAL A 295 12.17 0.12 0.19
C VAL A 295 12.91 -0.34 1.43
N GLY A 296 12.94 -1.65 1.69
CA GLY A 296 13.73 -2.24 2.77
C GLY A 296 13.85 -3.75 2.68
N THR A 297 14.50 -4.39 3.66
CA THR A 297 14.62 -5.86 3.70
C THR A 297 13.25 -6.51 3.89
N ASP A 298 12.48 -6.03 4.87
CA ASP A 298 11.09 -6.41 5.07
C ASP A 298 10.24 -5.15 5.02
N VAL A 299 9.10 -5.19 4.34
CA VAL A 299 8.14 -4.08 4.34
C VAL A 299 6.81 -4.56 4.90
N GLN A 300 6.40 -3.99 6.03
CA GLN A 300 5.10 -4.27 6.65
C GLN A 300 4.24 -3.01 6.67
N VAL A 301 3.01 -3.12 6.17
CA VAL A 301 2.03 -2.02 6.18
C VAL A 301 0.78 -2.47 6.91
N VAL A 302 0.45 -1.81 8.02
CA VAL A 302 -0.83 -1.94 8.76
C VAL A 302 -1.62 -0.62 8.69
N GLY A 303 -0.96 0.50 8.40
CA GLY A 303 -1.56 1.82 8.23
C GLY A 303 -2.18 2.06 6.84
N THR A 304 -2.21 3.33 6.43
CA THR A 304 -2.80 3.78 5.17
C THR A 304 -1.75 4.41 4.25
N LEU A 305 -1.70 3.99 2.98
CA LEU A 305 -0.83 4.55 1.95
C LEU A 305 -1.68 5.07 0.77
N LEU A 306 -1.47 6.33 0.37
CA LEU A 306 -2.28 7.00 -0.64
C LEU A 306 -1.42 7.64 -1.74
N GLY A 307 -1.60 7.20 -2.99
CA GLY A 307 -1.01 7.80 -4.18
C GLY A 307 -1.98 8.73 -4.91
N GLY A 308 -1.70 10.04 -4.94
CA GLY A 308 -2.53 11.05 -5.61
C GLY A 308 -3.52 11.74 -4.66
N ALA A 309 -3.24 11.71 -3.36
CA ALA A 309 -4.09 12.26 -2.33
C ALA A 309 -3.35 13.23 -1.40
N SER A 310 -4.12 14.08 -0.73
CA SER A 310 -3.68 15.00 0.32
C SER A 310 -4.62 14.92 1.52
N PHE A 311 -4.23 15.51 2.63
CA PHE A 311 -5.06 15.69 3.81
C PHE A 311 -5.50 17.15 3.91
N ASN A 312 -6.79 17.38 4.09
CA ASN A 312 -7.29 18.73 4.37
C ASN A 312 -7.01 19.15 5.83
N GLY A 313 -7.40 20.37 6.19
CA GLY A 313 -7.20 20.90 7.55
C GLY A 313 -7.88 20.11 8.67
N THR A 314 -8.89 19.27 8.35
CA THR A 314 -9.54 18.37 9.32
C THR A 314 -8.98 16.94 9.28
N GLY A 315 -8.00 16.67 8.42
CA GLY A 315 -7.37 15.36 8.25
C GLY A 315 -8.11 14.40 7.33
N GLN A 316 -9.14 14.85 6.62
CA GLN A 316 -9.84 14.03 5.62
C GLN A 316 -9.02 13.93 4.34
N VAL A 317 -9.14 12.78 3.67
CA VAL A 317 -8.49 12.50 2.40
C VAL A 317 -9.17 13.30 1.27
N ILE A 318 -8.37 14.05 0.51
CA ILE A 318 -8.79 14.72 -0.74
C ILE A 318 -7.91 14.19 -1.87
N TRP A 319 -8.54 13.73 -2.94
CA TRP A 319 -7.85 13.30 -4.15
C TRP A 319 -7.52 14.50 -5.04
N THR A 320 -6.25 14.64 -5.40
CA THR A 320 -5.73 15.78 -6.17
C THR A 320 -4.91 15.35 -7.39
N GLY A 321 -4.20 14.22 -7.29
CA GLY A 321 -3.25 13.75 -8.30
C GLY A 321 -3.83 12.70 -9.24
N ARG A 322 -3.49 12.77 -10.52
CA ARG A 322 -3.78 11.82 -11.60
C ARG A 322 -2.61 10.89 -11.91
N SER A 323 -2.84 9.57 -11.87
CA SER A 323 -1.82 8.55 -12.21
C SER A 323 -0.66 8.42 -11.22
N ALA A 324 -0.92 8.71 -9.94
CA ALA A 324 0.08 8.54 -8.88
C ALA A 324 0.25 7.05 -8.49
N SER A 325 1.36 6.71 -7.83
CA SER A 325 1.69 5.34 -7.44
C SER A 325 2.00 5.14 -5.97
N VAL A 326 1.73 3.92 -5.49
CA VAL A 326 2.29 3.36 -4.25
C VAL A 326 3.13 2.13 -4.63
N GLU A 327 4.38 2.11 -4.18
CA GLU A 327 5.36 1.10 -4.56
C GLU A 327 6.05 0.55 -3.31
N LEU A 328 5.94 -0.77 -3.11
CA LEU A 328 6.59 -1.50 -2.02
C LEU A 328 7.65 -2.43 -2.60
N THR A 329 8.85 -2.39 -2.07
CA THR A 329 9.94 -3.29 -2.47
C THR A 329 10.69 -3.81 -1.25
N GLY A 330 10.81 -5.13 -1.17
CA GLY A 330 11.63 -5.78 -0.16
C GLY A 330 11.81 -7.26 -0.39
N SER A 331 12.52 -7.93 0.51
CA SER A 331 12.67 -9.39 0.51
C SER A 331 11.42 -10.10 1.01
N SER A 332 10.67 -9.47 1.92
CA SER A 332 9.36 -9.90 2.39
C SER A 332 8.39 -8.73 2.38
N LEU A 333 7.13 -8.97 1.98
CA LEU A 333 6.08 -7.96 1.96
C LEU A 333 4.83 -8.45 2.69
N THR A 334 4.40 -7.72 3.71
CA THR A 334 3.16 -8.02 4.44
C THR A 334 2.24 -6.79 4.49
N VAL A 335 1.00 -6.98 4.05
CA VAL A 335 -0.08 -5.99 4.12
C VAL A 335 -1.13 -6.48 5.12
N GLY A 336 -1.19 -5.77 6.24
CA GLY A 336 -1.89 -6.15 7.46
C GLY A 336 -0.94 -6.51 8.61
N GLY A 337 -1.50 -6.66 9.81
CA GLY A 337 -0.72 -6.99 11.00
C GLY A 337 -1.52 -6.82 12.29
N LEU A 338 -0.82 -6.63 13.40
CA LEU A 338 -1.44 -6.40 14.71
C LEU A 338 -1.58 -4.90 14.99
N GLY A 339 -2.65 -4.54 15.69
CA GLY A 339 -2.86 -3.20 16.22
C GLY A 339 -3.85 -3.18 17.37
N PRO A 340 -3.78 -2.18 18.26
CA PRO A 340 -4.74 -2.05 19.37
C PRO A 340 -6.16 -1.80 18.87
N ASP A 341 -7.14 -2.35 19.59
CA ASP A 341 -8.55 -1.95 19.52
C ASP A 341 -8.86 -0.78 20.45
N THR A 342 -10.14 -0.41 20.52
CA THR A 342 -10.63 0.67 21.39
C THR A 342 -10.38 0.41 22.87
N THR A 343 -10.12 -0.84 23.26
CA THR A 343 -9.78 -1.25 24.63
C THR A 343 -8.27 -1.39 24.86
N GLY A 344 -7.47 -1.29 23.80
CA GLY A 344 -6.02 -1.47 23.82
C GLY A 344 -5.57 -2.94 23.68
N THR A 345 -6.46 -3.86 23.33
CA THR A 345 -6.09 -5.26 23.04
C THR A 345 -5.51 -5.35 21.63
N LEU A 346 -4.37 -6.04 21.47
CA LEU A 346 -3.79 -6.29 20.16
C LEU A 346 -4.63 -7.32 19.41
N VAL A 347 -5.12 -6.92 18.25
CA VAL A 347 -5.94 -7.73 17.36
C VAL A 347 -5.50 -7.51 15.92
N THR A 348 -5.92 -8.41 15.03
CA THR A 348 -5.63 -8.28 13.60
C THR A 348 -6.25 -7.00 13.03
N ARG A 349 -5.47 -6.29 12.22
CA ARG A 349 -5.83 -5.09 11.48
C ARG A 349 -5.45 -5.26 10.03
N GLY A 350 -6.26 -4.71 9.13
CA GLY A 350 -5.92 -4.56 7.73
C GLY A 350 -5.21 -3.25 7.46
N ALA A 351 -4.52 -3.18 6.33
CA ALA A 351 -4.03 -1.94 5.77
C ALA A 351 -4.91 -1.49 4.59
N LEU A 352 -4.82 -0.19 4.29
CA LEU A 352 -5.47 0.43 3.13
C LEU A 352 -4.40 1.01 2.20
N LEU A 353 -4.31 0.48 0.99
CA LEU A 353 -3.44 0.99 -0.06
C LEU A 353 -4.31 1.46 -1.22
N GLN A 354 -4.24 2.73 -1.57
CA GLN A 354 -4.99 3.27 -2.70
C GLN A 354 -4.13 4.19 -3.56
N ALA A 355 -4.31 4.13 -4.87
CA ALA A 355 -3.62 5.02 -5.80
C ALA A 355 -4.53 5.42 -6.97
N THR A 356 -4.35 6.61 -7.53
CA THR A 356 -5.07 7.01 -8.76
C THR A 356 -4.49 6.38 -10.02
N GLY A 357 -3.24 5.89 -9.99
CA GLY A 357 -2.59 5.19 -11.08
C GLY A 357 -2.26 3.74 -10.73
N LYS A 358 -1.16 3.53 -10.00
CA LYS A 358 -0.57 2.19 -9.85
C LYS A 358 -0.34 1.77 -8.40
N LEU A 359 -0.52 0.48 -8.13
CA LEU A 359 0.03 -0.18 -6.94
C LEU A 359 1.04 -1.24 -7.40
N VAL A 360 2.27 -1.17 -6.90
CA VAL A 360 3.33 -2.13 -7.24
C VAL A 360 3.90 -2.74 -5.97
N LEU A 361 3.80 -4.06 -5.83
CA LEU A 361 4.39 -4.80 -4.73
C LEU A 361 5.41 -5.80 -5.30
N ASN A 362 6.69 -5.59 -4.98
CA ASN A 362 7.79 -6.41 -5.48
C ASN A 362 8.56 -7.08 -4.33
N SER A 363 8.36 -8.39 -4.16
CA SER A 363 9.13 -9.23 -3.22
C SER A 363 10.29 -9.92 -3.94
N THR A 364 11.53 -9.60 -3.54
CA THR A 364 12.75 -10.14 -4.14
C THR A 364 13.36 -11.30 -3.35
N GLY A 365 12.82 -11.62 -2.17
CA GLY A 365 13.35 -12.66 -1.29
C GLY A 365 13.02 -14.06 -1.80
N THR A 366 13.94 -15.00 -1.62
CA THR A 366 13.77 -16.39 -2.09
C THR A 366 13.11 -17.30 -1.07
N ASN A 367 12.65 -16.76 0.06
CA ASN A 367 12.08 -17.50 1.18
C ASN A 367 10.87 -16.79 1.84
N SER A 368 10.33 -15.73 1.23
CA SER A 368 9.27 -14.91 1.81
C SER A 368 8.26 -14.45 0.76
N ASP A 369 7.00 -14.72 1.04
CA ASP A 369 5.90 -14.45 0.12
C ASP A 369 5.43 -12.99 0.22
N ILE A 370 4.65 -12.54 -0.75
CA ILE A 370 3.75 -11.40 -0.56
C ILE A 370 2.51 -11.90 0.18
N GLU A 371 2.20 -11.32 1.34
CA GLU A 371 1.00 -11.67 2.11
C GLU A 371 0.06 -10.47 2.28
N VAL A 372 -1.20 -10.62 1.87
CA VAL A 372 -2.26 -9.62 2.07
C VAL A 372 -3.34 -10.23 2.96
N ASN A 373 -3.46 -9.76 4.20
CA ASN A 373 -4.39 -10.35 5.17
C ASN A 373 -5.86 -10.07 4.85
N ALA A 374 -6.77 -10.80 5.52
CA ALA A 374 -8.20 -10.78 5.25
C ALA A 374 -8.91 -9.43 5.46
N LEU A 375 -8.31 -8.53 6.24
CA LEU A 375 -8.88 -7.21 6.53
C LEU A 375 -8.29 -6.10 5.64
N SER A 376 -7.29 -6.43 4.82
CA SER A 376 -6.59 -5.44 3.98
C SER A 376 -7.32 -5.20 2.66
N SER A 377 -7.21 -3.96 2.17
CA SER A 377 -7.77 -3.53 0.89
C SER A 377 -6.73 -2.77 0.08
N LEU A 378 -6.51 -3.24 -1.15
CA LEU A 378 -5.67 -2.60 -2.16
C LEU A 378 -6.58 -2.18 -3.32
N GLY A 379 -6.44 -0.95 -3.81
CA GLY A 379 -7.21 -0.54 -4.98
C GLY A 379 -6.61 0.59 -5.81
N THR A 380 -6.91 0.59 -7.10
CA THR A 380 -6.65 1.73 -7.98
C THR A 380 -7.92 2.48 -8.33
N MET A 381 -7.78 3.77 -8.63
CA MET A 381 -8.87 4.68 -8.98
C MET A 381 -10.08 4.55 -8.03
N PRO A 382 -9.90 4.89 -6.74
CA PRO A 382 -11.02 4.84 -5.80
C PRO A 382 -12.16 5.75 -6.26
N THR A 383 -13.40 5.40 -5.93
CA THR A 383 -14.61 6.11 -6.41
C THR A 383 -14.55 7.62 -6.20
N ALA A 384 -13.99 8.07 -5.07
CA ALA A 384 -13.82 9.49 -4.76
C ALA A 384 -12.83 10.22 -5.69
N ALA A 385 -11.95 9.49 -6.38
CA ALA A 385 -11.00 9.99 -7.36
C ALA A 385 -11.47 9.84 -8.82
N ALA A 386 -12.67 9.30 -9.08
CA ALA A 386 -13.13 8.99 -10.44
C ALA A 386 -13.12 10.20 -11.40
N ALA A 387 -13.33 11.42 -10.87
CA ALA A 387 -13.25 12.66 -11.64
C ALA A 387 -11.82 13.02 -12.13
N LEU A 388 -10.80 12.34 -11.61
CA LEU A 388 -9.38 12.51 -11.96
C LEU A 388 -8.89 11.45 -12.97
N ALA A 389 -9.78 10.59 -13.48
CA ALA A 389 -9.40 9.56 -14.43
C ALA A 389 -8.74 10.15 -15.68
N VAL A 390 -7.70 9.48 -16.16
CA VAL A 390 -6.99 9.80 -17.40
C VAL A 390 -7.02 8.60 -18.34
N ALA A 391 -6.88 8.84 -19.64
CA ALA A 391 -6.84 7.77 -20.64
C ALA A 391 -5.51 6.99 -20.64
N SER A 392 -4.42 7.59 -20.16
CA SER A 392 -3.10 6.96 -20.10
C SER A 392 -2.21 7.65 -19.04
N PRO A 393 -1.38 6.90 -18.29
CA PRO A 393 -1.32 5.45 -18.25
C PRO A 393 -2.58 4.84 -17.63
N THR A 394 -2.93 3.64 -18.08
CA THR A 394 -4.02 2.84 -17.52
C THR A 394 -3.70 2.46 -16.07
N PRO A 395 -4.67 2.53 -15.13
CA PRO A 395 -4.44 2.09 -13.77
C PRO A 395 -4.08 0.61 -13.70
N ALA A 396 -3.23 0.22 -12.74
CA ALA A 396 -2.82 -1.18 -12.62
C ALA A 396 -2.40 -1.56 -11.21
N ILE A 397 -2.60 -2.82 -10.86
CA ILE A 397 -2.02 -3.45 -9.67
C ILE A 397 -1.09 -4.57 -10.11
N GLU A 398 0.16 -4.50 -9.66
CA GLU A 398 1.22 -5.43 -10.03
C GLU A 398 1.80 -6.07 -8.76
N LEU A 399 1.67 -7.39 -8.63
CA LEU A 399 2.27 -8.20 -7.55
C LEU A 399 3.35 -9.10 -8.16
N THR A 400 4.61 -8.89 -7.81
CA THR A 400 5.72 -9.75 -8.27
C THR A 400 6.45 -10.33 -7.07
N SER A 401 6.56 -11.65 -6.99
CA SER A 401 7.24 -12.35 -5.92
C SER A 401 8.22 -13.38 -6.47
N ALA A 402 9.45 -13.40 -5.95
CA ALA A 402 10.41 -14.47 -6.24
C ALA A 402 9.98 -15.82 -5.63
N THR A 403 9.14 -15.82 -4.58
CA THR A 403 8.47 -17.02 -4.05
C THR A 403 6.97 -16.93 -4.29
N GLY A 404 6.13 -17.05 -3.27
CA GLY A 404 4.68 -17.10 -3.40
C GLY A 404 3.99 -15.76 -3.20
N VAL A 405 2.69 -15.81 -3.46
CA VAL A 405 1.73 -14.73 -3.20
C VAL A 405 0.52 -15.33 -2.49
N ARG A 406 0.12 -14.75 -1.36
CA ARG A 406 -1.04 -15.15 -0.56
C ARG A 406 -1.96 -13.97 -0.35
N VAL A 407 -3.18 -14.07 -0.86
CA VAL A 407 -4.18 -13.01 -0.73
C VAL A 407 -5.41 -13.54 -0.03
N TYR A 408 -5.68 -13.01 1.16
CA TYR A 408 -6.89 -13.25 1.94
C TYR A 408 -7.84 -12.04 1.88
N GLY A 409 -7.30 -10.84 1.60
CA GLY A 409 -8.04 -9.58 1.56
C GLY A 409 -8.69 -9.27 0.20
N VAL A 410 -8.89 -7.98 -0.05
CA VAL A 410 -9.48 -7.47 -1.31
C VAL A 410 -8.43 -6.72 -2.12
N ILE A 411 -8.37 -7.03 -3.42
CA ILE A 411 -7.55 -6.31 -4.39
C ILE A 411 -8.45 -5.93 -5.58
N ASP A 412 -8.58 -4.64 -5.85
CA ASP A 412 -9.48 -4.11 -6.88
C ASP A 412 -8.75 -3.14 -7.81
N ALA A 413 -8.35 -3.62 -8.99
CA ALA A 413 -7.82 -2.79 -10.07
C ALA A 413 -8.98 -2.03 -10.75
N GLY A 414 -9.37 -0.92 -10.14
CA GLY A 414 -10.41 -0.02 -10.63
C GLY A 414 -9.90 1.04 -11.60
N GLY A 415 -10.81 1.50 -12.47
CA GLY A 415 -10.57 2.53 -13.49
C GLY A 415 -10.66 1.98 -14.92
N THR A 416 -10.88 2.85 -15.90
CA THR A 416 -11.02 2.42 -17.30
C THR A 416 -9.78 1.66 -17.78
N GLY A 417 -9.96 0.43 -18.26
CA GLY A 417 -8.88 -0.44 -18.73
C GLY A 417 -8.03 -1.07 -17.63
N ALA A 418 -8.37 -0.89 -16.36
CA ALA A 418 -7.48 -1.24 -15.27
C ALA A 418 -7.21 -2.75 -15.16
N ASP A 419 -5.93 -3.09 -15.00
CA ASP A 419 -5.42 -4.45 -15.00
C ASP A 419 -4.86 -4.88 -13.64
N LEU A 420 -4.99 -6.17 -13.33
CA LEU A 420 -4.37 -6.82 -12.18
C LEU A 420 -3.45 -7.95 -12.65
N VAL A 421 -2.16 -7.84 -12.34
CA VAL A 421 -1.15 -8.83 -12.71
C VAL A 421 -0.45 -9.36 -11.46
N THR A 422 -0.41 -10.68 -11.31
CA THR A 422 0.32 -11.38 -10.25
C THR A 422 1.29 -12.39 -10.86
N SER A 423 2.58 -12.27 -10.54
CA SER A 423 3.63 -13.19 -10.95
C SER A 423 4.39 -13.72 -9.74
N ALA A 424 4.51 -15.04 -9.63
CA ALA A 424 5.14 -15.72 -8.50
C ALA A 424 6.13 -16.79 -8.97
N GLY A 425 7.34 -16.79 -8.42
CA GLY A 425 8.30 -17.88 -8.60
C GLY A 425 7.85 -19.20 -7.95
N GLY A 426 7.10 -19.07 -6.84
CA GLY A 426 6.52 -20.11 -6.00
C GLY A 426 4.99 -20.16 -6.06
N LYS A 427 4.33 -20.67 -5.01
CA LYS A 427 2.89 -20.93 -5.01
C LYS A 427 2.05 -19.65 -4.94
N VAL A 428 0.89 -19.65 -5.61
CA VAL A 428 -0.13 -18.60 -5.50
C VAL A 428 -1.34 -19.15 -4.75
N LEU A 429 -1.73 -18.49 -3.67
CA LEU A 429 -2.95 -18.79 -2.91
C LEU A 429 -3.87 -17.57 -2.92
N ILE A 430 -5.09 -17.75 -3.44
CA ILE A 430 -6.15 -16.75 -3.40
C ILE A 430 -7.30 -17.30 -2.55
N ASP A 431 -7.44 -16.71 -1.36
CA ASP A 431 -8.52 -16.90 -0.40
C ASP A 431 -9.23 -15.55 -0.10
N GLY A 432 -9.17 -14.66 -1.08
CA GLY A 432 -9.68 -13.31 -1.05
C GLY A 432 -10.47 -12.98 -2.30
N LEU A 433 -10.69 -11.69 -2.54
CA LEU A 433 -11.38 -11.18 -3.73
C LEU A 433 -10.39 -10.38 -4.58
N LEU A 434 -10.18 -10.81 -5.82
CA LEU A 434 -9.38 -10.10 -6.82
C LEU A 434 -10.28 -9.65 -7.97
N ARG A 435 -10.26 -8.34 -8.26
CA ARG A 435 -11.04 -7.71 -9.32
C ARG A 435 -10.15 -6.87 -10.23
N ALA A 436 -10.48 -6.85 -11.51
CA ALA A 436 -9.94 -5.92 -12.48
C ALA A 436 -11.05 -5.38 -13.38
N THR A 437 -10.88 -4.17 -13.89
CA THR A 437 -11.85 -3.59 -14.82
C THR A 437 -11.68 -4.19 -16.22
N ASP A 438 -10.45 -4.54 -16.62
CA ASP A 438 -10.17 -5.16 -17.92
C ASP A 438 -9.57 -6.57 -17.76
N GLN A 439 -8.28 -6.70 -17.44
CA GLN A 439 -7.62 -8.01 -17.38
C GLN A 439 -7.16 -8.37 -15.97
N LEU A 440 -7.34 -9.64 -15.59
CA LEU A 440 -6.76 -10.24 -14.38
C LEU A 440 -5.88 -11.43 -14.79
N SER A 441 -4.58 -11.34 -14.54
CA SER A 441 -3.61 -12.40 -14.86
C SER A 441 -2.87 -12.90 -13.62
N LEU A 442 -2.94 -14.20 -13.36
CA LEU A 442 -2.16 -14.87 -12.32
C LEU A 442 -1.21 -15.89 -12.97
N SER A 443 0.09 -15.78 -12.69
CA SER A 443 1.10 -16.71 -13.19
C SER A 443 2.01 -17.21 -12.10
N THR A 444 2.33 -18.51 -12.15
CA THR A 444 3.33 -19.14 -11.27
C THR A 444 4.28 -20.05 -12.03
N THR A 445 5.57 -20.00 -11.69
CA THR A 445 6.57 -20.94 -12.22
C THR A 445 6.76 -22.18 -11.35
N SER A 446 6.07 -22.29 -10.22
CA SER A 446 6.09 -23.49 -9.37
C SER A 446 5.61 -24.71 -10.15
N THR A 447 6.29 -25.85 -9.95
CA THR A 447 5.92 -27.15 -10.54
C THR A 447 5.18 -28.06 -9.56
N ALA A 448 4.85 -27.57 -8.36
CA ALA A 448 4.09 -28.29 -7.35
C ALA A 448 2.67 -28.65 -7.86
N ALA A 449 2.07 -29.68 -7.27
CA ALA A 449 0.69 -30.10 -7.60
C ALA A 449 -0.37 -29.03 -7.28
N ASP A 450 -0.08 -28.17 -6.30
CA ASP A 450 -0.92 -27.08 -5.81
C ASP A 450 -0.28 -25.72 -6.06
N SER A 451 0.32 -25.54 -7.25
CA SER A 451 1.07 -24.32 -7.58
C SER A 451 0.20 -23.07 -7.62
N LEU A 452 -1.06 -23.20 -8.05
CA LEU A 452 -2.06 -22.16 -7.91
C LEU A 452 -3.29 -22.73 -7.22
N THR A 453 -3.71 -22.09 -6.12
CA THR A 453 -4.89 -22.47 -5.36
C THR A 453 -5.85 -21.29 -5.26
N LEU A 454 -7.09 -21.52 -5.71
CA LEU A 454 -8.24 -20.65 -5.49
C LEU A 454 -9.15 -21.35 -4.46
N SER A 455 -9.19 -20.83 -3.24
CA SER A 455 -9.91 -21.45 -2.12
C SER A 455 -11.42 -21.51 -2.33
N GLN A 456 -12.09 -22.46 -1.67
CA GLN A 456 -13.53 -22.65 -1.76
C GLN A 456 -14.29 -21.38 -1.33
N LEU A 457 -15.26 -20.97 -2.16
CA LEU A 457 -16.15 -19.83 -1.87
C LEU A 457 -17.22 -20.25 -0.87
N PHE A 458 -17.31 -19.51 0.24
CA PHE A 458 -18.39 -19.65 1.20
C PHE A 458 -19.37 -18.49 1.02
N LEU A 459 -20.63 -18.85 0.74
CA LEU A 459 -21.75 -17.91 0.58
C LEU A 459 -22.64 -17.95 1.82
N LYS A 460 -23.35 -16.86 2.08
CA LYS A 460 -24.33 -16.76 3.16
C LYS A 460 -25.48 -17.74 2.89
N SER A 461 -25.75 -18.58 3.88
CA SER A 461 -26.79 -19.60 3.82
C SER A 461 -27.51 -19.77 5.15
N ASN A 462 -28.70 -20.35 5.11
CA ASN A 462 -29.42 -20.75 6.32
C ASN A 462 -28.87 -22.08 6.90
N SER A 463 -29.46 -22.57 7.98
CA SER A 463 -29.05 -23.82 8.63
C SER A 463 -29.26 -25.08 7.76
N GLN A 464 -30.12 -25.02 6.74
CA GLN A 464 -30.30 -26.06 5.73
C GLN A 464 -29.33 -25.94 4.54
N GLY A 465 -28.45 -24.92 4.53
CA GLY A 465 -27.51 -24.68 3.44
C GLY A 465 -28.09 -23.98 2.20
N GLN A 466 -29.32 -23.46 2.28
CA GLN A 466 -29.95 -22.70 1.20
C GLN A 466 -29.39 -21.27 1.16
N LEU A 467 -29.14 -20.74 -0.05
CA LEU A 467 -28.49 -19.45 -0.24
C LEU A 467 -29.39 -18.30 0.21
N LEU A 468 -28.76 -17.25 0.75
CA LEU A 468 -29.41 -16.02 1.19
C LEU A 468 -28.89 -14.83 0.39
N ASP A 469 -29.80 -13.94 0.00
CA ASP A 469 -29.44 -12.64 -0.56
C ASP A 469 -29.10 -11.61 0.55
N SER A 470 -28.74 -10.39 0.15
CA SER A 470 -28.41 -9.29 1.06
C SER A 470 -29.56 -8.85 1.98
N SER A 471 -30.79 -9.23 1.65
CA SER A 471 -32.00 -8.94 2.43
C SER A 471 -32.44 -10.14 3.28
N ASP A 472 -31.59 -11.16 3.43
CA ASP A 472 -31.88 -12.39 4.17
C ASP A 472 -33.07 -13.19 3.62
N ARG A 473 -33.34 -13.05 2.32
CA ARG A 473 -34.35 -13.86 1.62
C ARG A 473 -33.69 -15.08 1.01
N LEU A 474 -34.40 -16.21 1.04
CA LEU A 474 -33.93 -17.44 0.43
C LEU A 474 -33.97 -17.31 -1.09
N ILE A 475 -32.84 -17.68 -1.70
CA ILE A 475 -32.69 -17.74 -3.14
C ILE A 475 -32.20 -19.12 -3.56
N ASP A 476 -32.63 -19.55 -4.75
CA ASP A 476 -31.99 -20.67 -5.42
C ASP A 476 -30.63 -20.24 -6.03
N VAL A 477 -29.94 -21.20 -6.63
CA VAL A 477 -28.61 -21.02 -7.24
C VAL A 477 -28.61 -20.10 -8.45
N ASN A 478 -29.78 -19.88 -9.04
CA ASN A 478 -29.97 -18.96 -10.14
C ASN A 478 -30.28 -17.55 -9.63
N SER A 479 -30.47 -17.34 -8.31
CA SER A 479 -30.94 -16.10 -7.69
C SER A 479 -32.46 -15.85 -7.84
N PHE A 480 -33.29 -16.89 -7.93
CA PHE A 480 -34.75 -16.76 -7.79
C PHE A 480 -35.18 -16.97 -6.35
N LEU A 481 -36.22 -16.25 -5.91
CA LEU A 481 -36.77 -16.39 -4.56
C LEU A 481 -37.38 -17.77 -4.36
N ILE A 482 -37.06 -18.40 -3.24
CA ILE A 482 -37.64 -19.67 -2.81
C ILE A 482 -38.14 -19.59 -1.36
N ASN A 483 -38.99 -20.52 -0.95
CA ASN A 483 -39.28 -20.78 0.46
C ASN A 483 -38.33 -21.86 1.03
N SER A 484 -38.54 -22.22 2.29
CA SER A 484 -37.78 -23.28 2.98
C SER A 484 -37.89 -24.65 2.30
N ASP A 485 -38.99 -24.91 1.60
CA ASP A 485 -39.20 -26.16 0.86
C ASP A 485 -38.56 -26.15 -0.54
N GLY A 486 -37.91 -25.04 -0.92
CA GLY A 486 -37.31 -24.86 -2.24
C GLY A 486 -38.30 -24.51 -3.35
N LYS A 487 -39.57 -24.23 -3.03
CA LYS A 487 -40.56 -23.78 -4.02
C LYS A 487 -40.37 -22.30 -4.30
N TRP A 488 -40.54 -21.90 -5.57
CA TRP A 488 -40.50 -20.49 -5.94
C TRP A 488 -41.60 -19.70 -5.24
N VAL A 489 -41.25 -18.50 -4.79
CA VAL A 489 -42.15 -17.58 -4.09
C VAL A 489 -42.16 -16.20 -4.73
N ASP A 490 -43.19 -15.42 -4.44
CA ASP A 490 -43.26 -14.00 -4.79
C ASP A 490 -42.39 -13.13 -3.85
N ALA A 491 -42.44 -11.81 -4.02
CA ALA A 491 -41.68 -10.87 -3.21
C ALA A 491 -42.09 -10.84 -1.72
N ASN A 492 -43.28 -11.34 -1.37
CA ASN A 492 -43.79 -11.44 0.00
C ASN A 492 -43.46 -12.80 0.65
N GLY A 493 -42.96 -13.77 -0.12
CA GLY A 493 -42.65 -15.12 0.34
C GLY A 493 -43.80 -16.12 0.14
N ASP A 494 -44.85 -15.74 -0.60
CA ASP A 494 -45.97 -16.63 -0.89
C ASP A 494 -45.63 -17.55 -2.08
N PRO A 495 -45.90 -18.88 -1.99
CA PRO A 495 -45.63 -19.82 -3.08
C PRO A 495 -46.31 -19.44 -4.39
N LEU A 496 -45.56 -19.51 -5.48
CA LEU A 496 -46.08 -19.28 -6.81
C LEU A 496 -46.92 -20.48 -7.29
N PRO A 497 -47.98 -20.26 -8.10
CA PRO A 497 -48.71 -21.33 -8.77
C PRO A 497 -47.80 -22.17 -9.67
N ASP A 498 -48.14 -23.44 -9.86
CA ASP A 498 -47.48 -24.31 -10.86
C ASP A 498 -47.59 -23.61 -12.24
N ASP A 499 -46.46 -23.41 -12.93
CA ASP A 499 -46.28 -22.67 -14.20
C ASP A 499 -46.11 -21.13 -14.12
N ALA A 500 -46.18 -20.52 -12.94
CA ALA A 500 -45.85 -19.10 -12.82
C ALA A 500 -44.34 -18.86 -13.00
N GLN A 501 -44.00 -17.72 -13.62
CA GLN A 501 -42.60 -17.34 -13.81
C GLN A 501 -41.95 -17.03 -12.46
N PRO A 502 -40.75 -17.58 -12.18
CA PRO A 502 -40.06 -17.34 -10.91
C PRO A 502 -39.69 -15.87 -10.71
N VAL A 503 -39.82 -15.39 -9.48
CA VAL A 503 -39.45 -14.01 -9.11
C VAL A 503 -37.98 -13.96 -8.74
N ARG A 504 -37.24 -12.97 -9.26
CA ARG A 504 -35.83 -12.76 -8.93
C ARG A 504 -35.64 -12.24 -7.50
N GLY A 505 -34.68 -12.83 -6.79
CA GLY A 505 -34.13 -12.32 -5.54
C GLY A 505 -32.92 -11.41 -5.79
N GLY A 506 -32.08 -11.23 -4.76
CA GLY A 506 -30.77 -10.59 -4.88
C GLY A 506 -29.64 -11.57 -5.24
N ALA A 507 -28.42 -11.06 -5.38
CA ALA A 507 -27.24 -11.90 -5.56
C ALA A 507 -26.84 -12.59 -4.22
N PRO A 508 -26.25 -13.79 -4.27
CA PRO A 508 -25.69 -14.44 -3.08
C PRO A 508 -24.62 -13.57 -2.40
N VAL A 509 -24.60 -13.58 -1.07
CA VAL A 509 -23.62 -12.81 -0.29
C VAL A 509 -22.37 -13.64 -0.01
N ARG A 510 -21.19 -13.15 -0.38
CA ARG A 510 -19.90 -13.77 -0.05
C ARG A 510 -19.56 -13.59 1.44
N LEU A 511 -19.07 -14.67 2.07
CA LEU A 511 -18.51 -14.67 3.43
C LEU A 511 -16.99 -14.78 3.42
N SER A 512 -16.43 -15.71 2.65
CA SER A 512 -14.97 -15.95 2.52
C SER A 512 -14.66 -16.78 1.26
N GLY A 513 -13.39 -17.08 0.98
CA GLY A 513 -12.99 -17.91 -0.16
C GLY A 513 -12.47 -17.14 -1.36
N GLY A 514 -11.90 -17.87 -2.32
CA GLY A 514 -11.28 -17.29 -3.50
C GLY A 514 -12.31 -16.85 -4.54
N THR A 515 -12.23 -15.59 -4.99
CA THR A 515 -13.04 -15.06 -6.10
C THR A 515 -12.18 -14.21 -7.03
N LEU A 516 -12.27 -14.50 -8.34
CA LEU A 516 -11.61 -13.75 -9.40
C LEU A 516 -12.65 -13.16 -10.36
N ASN A 517 -12.51 -11.89 -10.71
CA ASN A 517 -13.40 -11.24 -11.68
C ASN A 517 -12.64 -10.20 -12.52
N ALA A 518 -12.91 -10.15 -13.81
CA ALA A 518 -12.31 -9.16 -14.70
C ALA A 518 -13.28 -8.80 -15.82
N GLY A 519 -13.52 -7.51 -16.11
CA GLY A 519 -14.47 -7.11 -17.15
C GLY A 519 -14.17 -7.70 -18.54
N GLY A 520 -12.89 -7.96 -18.83
CA GLY A 520 -12.41 -8.69 -20.00
C GLY A 520 -12.04 -10.14 -19.65
N THR A 521 -10.74 -10.41 -19.42
CA THR A 521 -10.24 -11.79 -19.27
C THR A 521 -9.72 -12.06 -17.87
N VAL A 522 -10.04 -13.26 -17.35
CA VAL A 522 -9.28 -13.90 -16.28
C VAL A 522 -8.34 -14.94 -16.89
N GLN A 523 -7.03 -14.73 -16.74
CA GLN A 523 -5.98 -15.62 -17.24
C GLN A 523 -5.19 -16.26 -16.09
N LEU A 524 -5.14 -17.59 -16.04
CA LEU A 524 -4.36 -18.35 -15.07
C LEU A 524 -3.31 -19.20 -15.78
N THR A 525 -2.04 -19.06 -15.39
CA THR A 525 -0.93 -19.83 -15.95
C THR A 525 -0.09 -20.49 -14.85
N SER A 526 0.16 -21.80 -14.95
CA SER A 526 0.98 -22.54 -13.98
C SER A 526 1.89 -23.58 -14.64
N SER A 527 3.16 -23.60 -14.22
CA SER A 527 4.10 -24.69 -14.53
C SER A 527 3.81 -25.99 -13.76
N GLY A 528 2.89 -25.96 -12.81
CA GLY A 528 2.47 -27.09 -11.98
C GLY A 528 0.97 -27.35 -12.10
N GLY A 529 0.40 -27.94 -11.06
CA GLY A 529 -1.04 -28.18 -10.96
C GLY A 529 -1.82 -27.01 -10.36
N MET A 530 -3.14 -27.01 -10.55
CA MET A 530 -4.05 -26.01 -10.02
C MET A 530 -5.20 -26.63 -9.22
N ASN A 531 -5.57 -25.99 -8.11
CA ASN A 531 -6.76 -26.32 -7.33
C ASN A 531 -7.73 -25.14 -7.39
N LEU A 532 -8.82 -25.29 -8.13
CA LEU A 532 -9.80 -24.23 -8.41
C LEU A 532 -11.13 -24.54 -7.73
N ALA A 533 -11.21 -24.24 -6.44
CA ALA A 533 -12.38 -24.50 -5.60
C ALA A 533 -13.30 -23.28 -5.42
N GLY A 534 -12.80 -22.07 -5.74
CA GLY A 534 -13.54 -20.82 -5.62
C GLY A 534 -14.37 -20.46 -6.85
N GLN A 535 -14.57 -19.17 -7.06
CA GLN A 535 -15.36 -18.63 -8.17
C GLN A 535 -14.49 -17.82 -9.15
N ILE A 536 -14.71 -18.02 -10.44
CA ILE A 536 -14.22 -17.13 -11.50
C ILE A 536 -15.43 -16.61 -12.27
N GLY A 537 -15.52 -15.28 -12.40
CA GLY A 537 -16.71 -14.60 -12.95
C GLY A 537 -17.73 -14.34 -11.86
N GLU A 538 -17.67 -13.16 -11.26
CA GLU A 538 -18.65 -12.71 -10.27
C GLU A 538 -20.02 -12.57 -10.94
N LEU A 539 -21.07 -12.99 -10.26
CA LEU A 539 -22.41 -13.01 -10.83
C LEU A 539 -23.18 -11.79 -10.39
N SER A 540 -23.77 -11.10 -11.36
CA SER A 540 -24.63 -9.94 -11.13
C SER A 540 -25.95 -10.11 -11.88
N VAL A 541 -27.01 -9.54 -11.33
CA VAL A 541 -28.31 -9.51 -12.00
C VAL A 541 -28.41 -8.20 -12.79
N VAL A 542 -28.42 -8.31 -14.12
CA VAL A 542 -28.59 -7.19 -15.05
C VAL A 542 -29.80 -7.48 -15.92
N ALA A 543 -30.75 -6.55 -16.00
CA ALA A 543 -31.97 -6.69 -16.79
C ALA A 543 -32.71 -8.04 -16.59
N ASN A 544 -32.83 -8.48 -15.33
CA ASN A 544 -33.48 -9.74 -14.92
C ASN A 544 -32.74 -11.04 -15.30
N GLN A 545 -31.53 -10.94 -15.85
CA GLN A 545 -30.67 -12.07 -16.23
C GLN A 545 -29.38 -12.10 -15.40
N LEU A 546 -28.93 -13.31 -15.07
CA LEU A 546 -27.69 -13.53 -14.35
C LEU A 546 -26.52 -13.44 -15.33
N HIS A 547 -25.66 -12.45 -15.14
CA HIS A 547 -24.50 -12.20 -15.99
C HIS A 547 -23.21 -12.46 -15.22
N SER A 548 -22.26 -13.12 -15.87
CA SER A 548 -20.88 -13.11 -15.38
C SER A 548 -20.25 -11.75 -15.67
N GLY A 549 -19.55 -11.21 -14.68
CA GLY A 549 -18.70 -10.05 -14.84
C GLY A 549 -17.42 -10.33 -15.63
N THR A 550 -17.15 -11.59 -15.97
CA THR A 550 -15.99 -12.00 -16.77
C THR A 550 -16.39 -12.45 -18.16
N ALA A 551 -15.83 -11.81 -19.20
CA ALA A 551 -16.10 -12.18 -20.58
C ALA A 551 -15.38 -13.48 -20.96
N VAL A 552 -14.09 -13.58 -20.63
CA VAL A 552 -13.24 -14.70 -21.05
C VAL A 552 -12.50 -15.32 -19.86
N ILE A 553 -12.49 -16.65 -19.78
CA ILE A 553 -11.65 -17.42 -18.86
C ILE A 553 -10.63 -18.22 -19.67
N GLN A 554 -9.34 -18.04 -19.35
CA GLN A 554 -8.24 -18.80 -19.96
C GLN A 554 -7.38 -19.44 -18.87
N ILE A 555 -7.29 -20.76 -18.87
CA ILE A 555 -6.50 -21.51 -17.89
C ILE A 555 -5.50 -22.41 -18.62
N ARG A 556 -4.23 -22.32 -18.22
CA ARG A 556 -3.11 -23.11 -18.75
C ARG A 556 -2.29 -23.68 -17.61
N ALA A 557 -2.31 -25.00 -17.45
CA ALA A 557 -1.52 -25.71 -16.45
C ALA A 557 -0.68 -26.82 -17.11
N ALA A 558 0.55 -27.00 -16.64
CA ALA A 558 1.36 -28.14 -17.06
C ALA A 558 1.04 -29.41 -16.24
N GLY A 559 0.77 -29.24 -14.94
CA GLY A 559 0.48 -30.31 -13.99
C GLY A 559 -0.98 -30.79 -14.01
N GLN A 560 -1.38 -31.54 -12.98
CA GLN A 560 -2.77 -31.98 -12.80
C GLN A 560 -3.60 -30.83 -12.23
N SER A 561 -4.76 -30.55 -12.83
CA SER A 561 -5.68 -29.51 -12.33
C SER A 561 -6.99 -30.12 -11.85
N THR A 562 -7.51 -29.57 -10.76
CA THR A 562 -8.82 -29.92 -10.20
C THR A 562 -9.70 -28.67 -10.15
N VAL A 563 -10.91 -28.77 -10.70
CA VAL A 563 -11.95 -27.75 -10.61
C VAL A 563 -13.07 -28.31 -9.75
N SER A 564 -13.33 -27.67 -8.62
CA SER A 564 -14.41 -28.02 -7.69
C SER A 564 -15.29 -26.84 -7.30
N GLY A 565 -15.04 -25.68 -7.91
CA GLY A 565 -15.85 -24.48 -7.77
C GLY A 565 -16.56 -24.09 -9.07
N ARG A 566 -16.94 -22.82 -9.18
CA ARG A 566 -17.73 -22.30 -10.33
C ARG A 566 -16.90 -21.37 -11.20
N LEU A 567 -16.76 -21.71 -12.47
CA LEU A 567 -16.09 -20.90 -13.48
C LEU A 567 -17.14 -20.49 -14.51
N GLN A 568 -17.50 -19.21 -14.56
CA GLN A 568 -18.52 -18.73 -15.48
C GLN A 568 -18.02 -17.54 -16.30
N ALA A 569 -18.11 -17.66 -17.61
CA ALA A 569 -17.77 -16.63 -18.57
C ALA A 569 -19.03 -16.16 -19.31
N SER A 570 -19.09 -14.88 -19.72
CA SER A 570 -20.17 -14.38 -20.56
C SER A 570 -19.92 -14.62 -22.06
N GLN A 571 -18.72 -15.09 -22.44
CA GLN A 571 -18.36 -15.48 -23.80
C GLN A 571 -17.72 -16.86 -23.79
N THR A 572 -16.42 -16.95 -23.46
CA THR A 572 -15.62 -18.17 -23.63
C THR A 572 -14.93 -18.62 -22.35
N ALA A 573 -14.95 -19.93 -22.07
CA ALA A 573 -14.12 -20.58 -21.06
C ALA A 573 -13.24 -21.66 -21.70
N ASP A 574 -11.91 -21.46 -21.69
CA ASP A 574 -10.92 -22.37 -22.27
C ASP A 574 -9.91 -22.84 -21.21
N ILE A 575 -10.05 -24.09 -20.78
CA ILE A 575 -9.36 -24.67 -19.62
C ILE A 575 -8.49 -25.83 -20.07
N ARG A 576 -7.16 -25.68 -19.95
CA ARG A 576 -6.20 -26.68 -20.44
C ARG A 576 -5.21 -27.08 -19.37
N SER A 577 -5.03 -28.38 -19.21
CA SER A 577 -4.13 -28.98 -18.23
C SER A 577 -3.40 -30.19 -18.82
N THR A 578 -2.09 -30.08 -19.09
CA THR A 578 -1.41 -31.08 -19.93
C THR A 578 -1.24 -32.45 -19.27
N ALA A 579 -1.02 -32.52 -17.95
CA ALA A 579 -0.95 -33.82 -17.25
C ALA A 579 -2.34 -34.42 -17.05
N GLY A 580 -3.33 -33.59 -16.69
CA GLY A 580 -4.72 -34.01 -16.58
C GLY A 580 -5.61 -32.93 -15.97
N LEU A 581 -6.91 -33.05 -16.22
CA LEU A 581 -7.96 -32.13 -15.76
C LEU A 581 -9.08 -32.95 -15.12
N LYS A 582 -9.43 -32.63 -13.87
CA LYS A 582 -10.57 -33.20 -13.16
C LYS A 582 -11.57 -32.11 -12.81
N LEU A 583 -12.77 -32.18 -13.36
CA LEU A 583 -13.93 -31.43 -12.88
C LEU A 583 -14.69 -32.33 -11.90
N THR A 584 -14.69 -32.00 -10.61
CA THR A 584 -15.36 -32.81 -9.57
C THR A 584 -16.88 -32.63 -9.65
N THR A 585 -17.63 -33.45 -8.91
CA THR A 585 -19.10 -33.35 -8.83
C THR A 585 -19.63 -31.98 -8.40
N ALA A 586 -18.86 -31.21 -7.62
CA ALA A 586 -19.20 -29.85 -7.22
C ALA A 586 -18.76 -28.78 -8.23
N GLY A 587 -17.92 -29.16 -9.20
CA GLY A 587 -17.36 -28.24 -10.19
C GLY A 587 -18.35 -27.91 -11.31
N ALA A 588 -18.43 -26.63 -11.66
CA ALA A 588 -19.26 -26.14 -12.76
C ALA A 588 -18.48 -25.19 -13.67
N ILE A 589 -18.54 -25.41 -14.98
CA ILE A 589 -17.98 -24.52 -16.00
C ILE A 589 -19.12 -24.09 -16.93
N LEU A 590 -19.33 -22.79 -17.07
CA LEU A 590 -20.38 -22.23 -17.93
C LEU A 590 -19.82 -21.12 -18.82
N ALA A 591 -20.28 -21.08 -20.05
CA ALA A 591 -19.97 -20.06 -21.04
C ALA A 591 -21.19 -19.82 -21.95
N THR A 592 -21.15 -18.78 -22.78
CA THR A 592 -22.19 -18.56 -23.80
C THR A 592 -21.71 -19.12 -25.14
N ASP A 593 -20.57 -18.65 -25.64
CA ASP A 593 -20.06 -19.02 -26.96
C ASP A 593 -19.31 -20.36 -26.97
N LEU A 594 -18.40 -20.57 -26.01
CA LEU A 594 -17.55 -21.76 -26.00
C LEU A 594 -17.14 -22.18 -24.58
N ALA A 595 -17.39 -23.44 -24.24
CA ALA A 595 -16.71 -24.13 -23.14
C ALA A 595 -15.77 -25.22 -23.69
N HIS A 596 -14.45 -24.98 -23.63
CA HIS A 596 -13.41 -25.93 -24.06
C HIS A 596 -12.61 -26.44 -22.88
N LEU A 597 -12.57 -27.77 -22.71
CA LEU A 597 -11.76 -28.45 -21.71
C LEU A 597 -10.72 -29.33 -22.40
N LEU A 598 -9.46 -29.21 -22.01
CA LEU A 598 -8.37 -30.08 -22.44
C LEU A 598 -7.62 -30.67 -21.26
N GLY A 599 -7.50 -32.00 -21.23
CA GLY A 599 -6.73 -32.73 -20.23
C GLY A 599 -5.81 -33.78 -20.85
N GLY A 600 -4.65 -34.03 -20.22
CA GLY A 600 -3.89 -35.26 -20.48
C GLY A 600 -4.78 -36.50 -20.30
N THR A 601 -5.31 -36.63 -19.10
CA THR A 601 -6.56 -37.35 -18.82
C THR A 601 -7.63 -36.34 -18.41
N LEU A 602 -8.81 -36.40 -19.02
CA LEU A 602 -9.95 -35.55 -18.67
C LEU A 602 -11.00 -36.36 -17.90
N GLN A 603 -11.30 -35.97 -16.66
CA GLN A 603 -12.38 -36.52 -15.85
C GLN A 603 -13.46 -35.45 -15.65
N LEU A 604 -14.65 -35.69 -16.19
CA LEU A 604 -15.83 -34.86 -16.05
C LEU A 604 -16.83 -35.54 -15.11
N GLU A 605 -16.77 -35.19 -13.82
CA GLU A 605 -17.73 -35.65 -12.80
C GLU A 605 -18.79 -34.58 -12.49
N GLY A 606 -18.48 -33.30 -12.74
CA GLY A 606 -19.37 -32.15 -12.53
C GLY A 606 -20.13 -31.74 -13.79
N TYR A 607 -20.32 -30.43 -13.95
CA TYR A 607 -21.10 -29.86 -15.05
C TYR A 607 -20.28 -28.94 -15.96
N VAL A 608 -20.45 -29.10 -17.27
CA VAL A 608 -19.98 -28.15 -18.27
C VAL A 608 -21.13 -27.77 -19.21
N GLY A 609 -21.31 -26.47 -19.43
CA GLY A 609 -22.39 -25.94 -20.27
C GLY A 609 -21.96 -24.79 -21.16
N SER A 610 -22.50 -24.73 -22.38
CA SER A 610 -22.40 -23.55 -23.24
C SER A 610 -23.67 -23.34 -24.07
N ASP A 611 -24.09 -22.09 -24.27
CA ASP A 611 -25.23 -21.75 -25.13
C ASP A 611 -25.01 -22.13 -26.61
N ASP A 612 -23.76 -22.12 -27.08
CA ASP A 612 -23.39 -22.50 -28.44
C ASP A 612 -22.55 -23.79 -28.48
N LEU A 613 -21.29 -23.79 -28.00
CA LEU A 613 -20.37 -24.91 -28.25
C LEU A 613 -19.70 -25.48 -26.99
N VAL A 614 -19.78 -26.79 -26.81
CA VAL A 614 -18.96 -27.52 -25.81
C VAL A 614 -17.94 -28.41 -26.52
N ILE A 615 -16.67 -28.32 -26.12
CA ILE A 615 -15.60 -29.20 -26.60
C ILE A 615 -14.88 -29.87 -25.43
N LEU A 616 -14.84 -31.20 -25.44
CA LEU A 616 -14.07 -32.01 -24.51
C LEU A 616 -12.90 -32.64 -25.26
N SER A 617 -11.67 -32.33 -24.85
CA SER A 617 -10.43 -32.81 -25.47
C SER A 617 -9.59 -33.60 -24.48
N GLY A 618 -9.20 -34.81 -24.85
CA GLY A 618 -8.35 -35.70 -24.06
C GLY A 618 -7.14 -36.16 -24.86
N VAL A 619 -5.93 -36.06 -24.28
CA VAL A 619 -4.73 -36.60 -24.93
C VAL A 619 -4.72 -38.12 -24.86
N GLN A 620 -5.03 -38.68 -23.68
CA GLN A 620 -4.98 -40.12 -23.42
C GLN A 620 -6.37 -40.70 -23.16
N SER A 621 -7.21 -39.99 -22.40
CA SER A 621 -8.56 -40.46 -22.11
C SER A 621 -9.51 -39.34 -21.70
N ILE A 622 -10.80 -39.58 -21.93
CA ILE A 622 -11.91 -38.78 -21.39
C ILE A 622 -12.86 -39.73 -20.65
N GLY A 623 -13.12 -39.45 -19.37
CA GLY A 623 -14.13 -40.12 -18.57
C GLY A 623 -15.25 -39.14 -18.20
N VAL A 624 -16.49 -39.48 -18.52
CA VAL A 624 -17.68 -38.68 -18.21
C VAL A 624 -18.60 -39.46 -17.29
N THR A 625 -18.79 -38.93 -16.08
CA THR A 625 -19.80 -39.37 -15.11
C THR A 625 -20.74 -38.24 -14.68
N GLY A 626 -20.36 -36.99 -15.00
CA GLY A 626 -21.19 -35.81 -14.83
C GLY A 626 -21.95 -35.46 -16.10
N THR A 627 -22.14 -34.16 -16.35
CA THR A 627 -22.98 -33.65 -17.45
C THR A 627 -22.23 -32.64 -18.31
N ALA A 628 -22.33 -32.82 -19.64
CA ALA A 628 -21.94 -31.82 -20.62
C ALA A 628 -23.16 -31.45 -21.48
N GLN A 629 -23.52 -30.16 -21.53
CA GLN A 629 -24.65 -29.66 -22.32
C GLN A 629 -24.25 -28.53 -23.25
N SER A 630 -24.68 -28.61 -24.50
CA SER A 630 -24.52 -27.53 -25.47
C SER A 630 -25.88 -27.11 -26.03
N GLY A 631 -26.11 -25.80 -26.17
CA GLY A 631 -27.30 -25.28 -26.84
C GLY A 631 -27.28 -25.45 -28.36
N ALA A 632 -26.14 -25.83 -28.97
CA ALA A 632 -26.03 -26.20 -30.38
C ALA A 632 -25.22 -27.49 -30.58
N GLU A 633 -23.88 -27.42 -30.57
CA GLU A 633 -23.00 -28.56 -30.84
C GLU A 633 -22.12 -28.97 -29.64
N LEU A 634 -22.04 -30.28 -29.38
CA LEU A 634 -21.10 -30.88 -28.42
C LEU A 634 -20.07 -31.75 -29.16
N ARG A 635 -18.78 -31.49 -28.93
CA ARG A 635 -17.66 -32.22 -29.53
C ARG A 635 -16.81 -32.92 -28.47
N VAL A 636 -16.45 -34.17 -28.72
CA VAL A 636 -15.58 -34.98 -27.86
C VAL A 636 -14.45 -35.56 -28.68
N HIS A 637 -13.22 -35.14 -28.41
CA HIS A 637 -12.01 -35.57 -29.11
C HIS A 637 -11.02 -36.25 -28.15
N SER A 638 -10.69 -37.52 -28.37
CA SER A 638 -9.68 -38.23 -27.59
C SER A 638 -8.56 -38.76 -28.48
N GLY A 639 -7.32 -38.69 -28.00
CA GLY A 639 -6.13 -38.96 -28.81
C GLY A 639 -5.57 -37.71 -29.50
N VAL A 640 -5.96 -36.52 -29.06
CA VAL A 640 -5.41 -35.25 -29.56
C VAL A 640 -4.00 -35.03 -29.00
N SER A 641 -3.16 -34.22 -29.66
CA SER A 641 -1.89 -33.81 -29.06
C SER A 641 -2.05 -32.58 -28.16
N ALA A 642 -1.35 -32.57 -27.02
CA ALA A 642 -1.26 -31.41 -26.14
C ALA A 642 -0.66 -30.17 -26.83
N GLY A 643 0.10 -30.38 -27.92
CA GLY A 643 0.69 -29.30 -28.73
C GLY A 643 -0.16 -28.86 -29.92
N TRP A 644 -1.41 -29.33 -30.05
CA TRP A 644 -2.29 -28.85 -31.12
C TRP A 644 -2.60 -27.37 -30.98
N THR A 645 -2.64 -26.69 -32.13
CA THR A 645 -3.09 -25.30 -32.23
C THR A 645 -4.58 -25.18 -31.88
N ASN A 646 -5.05 -23.97 -31.55
CA ASN A 646 -6.48 -23.72 -31.35
C ASN A 646 -7.30 -24.16 -32.57
N THR A 647 -6.84 -23.88 -33.78
CA THR A 647 -7.52 -24.30 -35.02
C THR A 647 -7.70 -25.81 -35.11
N GLN A 648 -6.70 -26.59 -34.66
CA GLN A 648 -6.78 -28.05 -34.63
C GLN A 648 -7.67 -28.56 -33.50
N LEU A 649 -7.62 -27.94 -32.31
CA LEU A 649 -8.43 -28.34 -31.16
C LEU A 649 -9.92 -28.00 -31.33
N LEU A 650 -10.20 -26.87 -31.97
CA LEU A 650 -11.56 -26.37 -32.21
C LEU A 650 -12.15 -26.86 -33.54
N THR A 651 -11.44 -27.73 -34.27
CA THR A 651 -11.96 -28.33 -35.51
C THR A 651 -13.20 -29.17 -35.23
N SER A 652 -14.11 -29.26 -36.20
CA SER A 652 -15.37 -29.98 -36.02
C SER A 652 -15.28 -31.49 -36.33
N SER A 653 -14.14 -31.93 -36.86
CA SER A 653 -13.99 -33.29 -37.41
C SER A 653 -12.50 -33.64 -37.60
N PRO A 654 -11.76 -33.94 -36.52
CA PRO A 654 -10.40 -34.46 -36.66
C PRO A 654 -10.44 -35.82 -37.37
N THR A 655 -9.52 -36.02 -38.31
CA THR A 655 -9.39 -37.29 -39.03
C THR A 655 -8.78 -38.36 -38.12
N ALA A 656 -9.10 -39.64 -38.37
CA ALA A 656 -8.54 -40.76 -37.61
C ALA A 656 -7.00 -40.76 -37.62
N THR A 657 -6.38 -40.33 -38.71
CA THR A 657 -4.91 -40.21 -38.85
C THR A 657 -4.30 -39.07 -38.02
N GLN A 658 -5.11 -38.08 -37.64
CA GLN A 658 -4.67 -37.01 -36.74
C GLN A 658 -4.71 -37.44 -35.28
N LEU A 659 -5.57 -38.39 -34.92
CA LEU A 659 -5.71 -38.90 -33.56
C LEU A 659 -4.73 -40.04 -33.30
N ALA A 660 -4.09 -40.05 -32.13
CA ALA A 660 -3.12 -41.07 -31.73
C ALA A 660 -3.56 -41.71 -30.39
N GLY A 661 -4.13 -42.92 -30.47
CA GLY A 661 -4.70 -43.57 -29.28
C GLY A 661 -5.91 -42.80 -28.74
N GLY A 662 -6.15 -42.86 -27.43
CA GLY A 662 -7.23 -42.08 -26.82
C GLY A 662 -8.53 -42.86 -26.66
N THR A 663 -9.03 -42.92 -25.42
CA THR A 663 -10.32 -43.55 -25.11
C THR A 663 -11.33 -42.53 -24.63
N VAL A 664 -12.61 -42.81 -24.84
CA VAL A 664 -13.73 -42.06 -24.25
C VAL A 664 -14.64 -43.06 -23.54
N THR A 665 -14.97 -42.80 -22.28
CA THR A 665 -15.92 -43.61 -21.49
C THR A 665 -16.98 -42.72 -20.89
N VAL A 666 -18.25 -43.01 -21.17
CA VAL A 666 -19.41 -42.36 -20.53
C VAL A 666 -20.12 -43.40 -19.68
N ARG A 667 -20.22 -43.19 -18.37
CA ARG A 667 -20.72 -44.18 -17.40
C ARG A 667 -21.32 -43.54 -16.16
N GLY A 668 -22.03 -44.33 -15.35
CA GLY A 668 -22.50 -43.88 -14.03
C GLY A 668 -23.47 -42.71 -14.14
N SER A 669 -24.45 -42.83 -15.04
CA SER A 669 -25.40 -41.77 -15.42
C SER A 669 -24.77 -40.51 -16.05
N GLY A 670 -23.56 -40.62 -16.63
CA GLY A 670 -22.95 -39.54 -17.38
C GLY A 670 -23.81 -39.09 -18.57
N VAL A 671 -23.86 -37.78 -18.81
CA VAL A 671 -24.73 -37.14 -19.81
C VAL A 671 -23.91 -36.33 -20.80
N LEU A 672 -24.10 -36.61 -22.09
CA LEU A 672 -23.73 -35.74 -23.20
C LEU A 672 -25.02 -35.31 -23.90
N ASP A 673 -25.30 -34.01 -23.90
CA ASP A 673 -26.54 -33.46 -24.43
C ASP A 673 -26.25 -32.25 -25.33
N ALA A 674 -26.98 -32.16 -26.43
CA ALA A 674 -26.89 -31.04 -27.35
C ALA A 674 -28.25 -30.79 -28.03
N THR A 675 -28.49 -29.60 -28.57
CA THR A 675 -29.69 -29.36 -29.38
C THR A 675 -29.52 -29.91 -30.80
N ASP A 676 -28.37 -29.67 -31.44
CA ASP A 676 -28.17 -29.97 -32.85
C ASP A 676 -27.40 -31.27 -33.08
N ALA A 677 -26.18 -31.36 -32.52
CA ALA A 677 -25.29 -32.48 -32.81
C ALA A 677 -24.32 -32.81 -31.67
N ILE A 678 -24.08 -34.11 -31.49
CA ILE A 678 -23.01 -34.65 -30.66
C ILE A 678 -22.01 -35.36 -31.58
N ARG A 679 -20.76 -34.91 -31.59
CA ARG A 679 -19.67 -35.50 -32.38
C ARG A 679 -18.61 -36.11 -31.48
N ILE A 680 -18.36 -37.40 -31.64
CA ILE A 680 -17.35 -38.13 -30.86
C ILE A 680 -16.31 -38.69 -31.82
N ALA A 681 -15.04 -38.29 -31.63
CA ALA A 681 -13.90 -38.77 -32.39
C ALA A 681 -12.83 -39.29 -31.43
N THR A 682 -12.44 -40.55 -31.56
CA THR A 682 -11.42 -41.19 -30.73
C THR A 682 -10.41 -41.91 -31.61
N GLY A 683 -9.13 -41.90 -31.23
CA GLY A 683 -8.10 -42.65 -31.95
C GLY A 683 -7.98 -44.12 -31.51
N ALA A 684 -8.68 -44.56 -30.46
CA ALA A 684 -8.74 -45.96 -30.05
C ALA A 684 -10.17 -46.49 -29.82
N SER A 685 -10.82 -46.14 -28.71
CA SER A 685 -12.12 -46.74 -28.35
C SER A 685 -13.10 -45.76 -27.71
N PHE A 686 -14.39 -46.03 -27.90
CA PHE A 686 -15.51 -45.35 -27.24
C PHE A 686 -16.35 -46.41 -26.50
N SER A 687 -16.63 -46.17 -25.23
CA SER A 687 -17.45 -47.04 -24.37
C SER A 687 -18.59 -46.25 -23.75
N LEU A 688 -19.81 -46.77 -23.86
CA LEU A 688 -21.04 -46.18 -23.35
C LEU A 688 -21.71 -47.19 -22.41
N ALA A 689 -21.88 -46.82 -21.14
CA ALA A 689 -22.58 -47.67 -20.17
C ALA A 689 -24.11 -47.66 -20.43
N ALA A 690 -24.80 -48.70 -19.99
CA ALA A 690 -26.25 -48.85 -20.21
C ALA A 690 -27.10 -47.75 -19.56
N ASP A 691 -26.57 -47.08 -18.54
CA ASP A 691 -27.22 -46.01 -17.78
C ASP A 691 -26.77 -44.60 -18.20
N ALA A 692 -25.88 -44.48 -19.19
CA ALA A 692 -25.41 -43.20 -19.71
C ALA A 692 -26.39 -42.62 -20.75
N VAL A 693 -26.43 -41.29 -20.85
CA VAL A 693 -27.30 -40.58 -21.80
C VAL A 693 -26.45 -39.85 -22.84
N VAL A 694 -26.69 -40.16 -24.10
CA VAL A 694 -26.19 -39.39 -25.25
C VAL A 694 -27.40 -39.08 -26.12
N SER A 695 -27.87 -37.84 -26.06
CA SER A 695 -29.12 -37.44 -26.70
C SER A 695 -28.97 -36.07 -27.34
N PRO A 696 -29.37 -35.88 -28.61
CA PRO A 696 -29.54 -34.56 -29.19
C PRO A 696 -31.00 -34.10 -29.01
N ASN A 697 -31.48 -33.95 -27.77
CA ASN A 697 -32.88 -33.55 -27.51
C ASN A 697 -32.99 -32.52 -26.37
N LEU A 698 -31.96 -31.69 -26.19
CA LEU A 698 -31.97 -30.65 -25.17
C LEU A 698 -33.13 -29.67 -25.43
N SER A 699 -34.03 -29.49 -24.46
CA SER A 699 -35.08 -28.45 -24.52
C SER A 699 -34.61 -27.11 -23.94
N SER A 700 -33.65 -27.14 -23.00
CA SER A 700 -32.94 -25.98 -22.45
C SER A 700 -31.70 -26.41 -21.66
N ILE A 701 -30.68 -25.54 -21.58
CA ILE A 701 -29.51 -25.74 -20.72
C ILE A 701 -29.96 -25.66 -19.27
N ARG A 702 -29.69 -26.72 -18.50
CA ARG A 702 -29.97 -26.72 -17.07
C ARG A 702 -28.78 -26.14 -16.34
N THR A 703 -28.89 -24.92 -15.82
CA THR A 703 -27.90 -24.42 -14.86
C THR A 703 -27.90 -25.34 -13.64
N PRO A 704 -26.76 -25.95 -13.26
CA PRO A 704 -26.70 -26.84 -12.10
C PRO A 704 -27.02 -26.11 -10.81
N VAL A 705 -27.64 -26.86 -9.90
CA VAL A 705 -27.82 -26.54 -8.47
C VAL A 705 -26.47 -26.59 -7.77
#